data_AF-A0A0A8GX10-F1
#
_entry.id   AF-A0A0A8GX10-F1
#
_cell.length_a   1.000
_cell.length_b   1.000
_cell.length_c   1.000
_cell.angle_alpha   90.00
_cell.angle_beta   90.00
_cell.angle_gamma   90.00
#
_symmetry.space_group_name_H-M   'P 1'
#
loop_
_entity.id
_entity.type
_entity.pdbx_description
1 polymer ?
#
loop_
_entity_poly.entity_id
_entity_poly.type
_entity_poly.pdbx_seq_one_letter_code
_entity_poly.pdbx_strand_id
1 'polypeptide(L)'
;MKTTKLTHHIILSGITVSLLFSPLMALPSGGKFTHGTTGTININGNTMNINGHKVSSVIQWGGGFSINQGESVNFGGSNKNYLNIAHGTSKSTIAGLLNANGNNVFLINPNGVIITKTGTINANRFVASTSSLNNADYTTFKNLTYENAHTFSPVFKPSKLGNVVNMGNINADKVLLIGNKVDIQGGKLGNANSTTHLVGNNVYIDADSANLNSTINVTAIQNGYIQRQMNKFANDNYNFGNYTNIQNTNYTETNGQTHNGSNNFKKVLTIGNMENEKANATEWFYFAKGWNENKGYTRSVDEFRLVGNVDFSGNQGQNYANYCLSTYNCTSMIVGYQNNIFTKTFDGQGYTLKNINIDTTSLNNKPYFVGIFGGTRNATFKNINVDYMGGGIKVNGGEYVGGFAGGTLNGTFNNISLNNIGDISSSSSYVGGFIGYVYDGTFGNISLNNIYSITNIYASSTSNVYTGGFAGYAGSTNGTFYNISLNNIGSISNSASDSVFYVYTGGFAGRTDSGTYTNISLNNIGDIYSHNGSQISSTGGFTGWANGTYTNISLNNIGDISNYGSASHHSSGFAGSIGYGSFTNISLNNIGNINSNFNRLSGGFVGYVNDNSTFKNIYIFFNPNMSISIDGGKFFGVKYSNANLTFDNVHIYHHVSDLTNANNDNSYWNDFNTNGYVSNKINIHTYNRSNQQSFYQDFLSKANTISRPTPPTNPSNPTNPDVILGSDDVISANDLDTWLGEILAGNYWIDINDLNSIKGISEELKQSISFLEALYGQEGMKEILEGFGNDYKTNYRNYQRFATNKANLLAFINDKLKPLVKQSNKAFIDLKTAQEQLKTAIAKYNDYVKKVNENPSLKNDATLNSLKAEVDRLNNLSKELFASINNNQVLLQTWQNKTSNDSNNHFKIIGEFKNLALLTPNLDEVIVNGNENEDYKKVSRQVANAQKQTPTFEYEENEKEEVEETALMQKGKICIVSDNFKTMNPCVTGSF
;
A
#
# COMPACT_ATOMS: atom_id res chain seq x y z
N MET A 1 1.98 -27.25 47.96
CA MET A 1 1.65 -28.50 47.22
C MET A 1 2.62 -28.67 46.06
N LYS A 2 2.98 -29.91 45.68
CA LYS A 2 3.73 -30.19 44.43
C LYS A 2 2.73 -30.65 43.36
N THR A 3 2.77 -30.07 42.17
CA THR A 3 1.95 -30.50 41.01
C THR A 3 2.85 -30.66 39.79
N THR A 4 3.52 -31.81 39.70
CA THR A 4 4.26 -32.24 38.51
C THR A 4 3.30 -32.60 37.39
N LYS A 5 3.20 -31.77 36.35
CA LYS A 5 2.61 -32.21 35.07
C LYS A 5 3.69 -32.94 34.25
N LEU A 6 3.40 -34.17 33.85
CA LEU A 6 4.30 -34.97 33.01
C LEU A 6 4.38 -34.41 31.58
N THR A 7 5.58 -34.06 31.14
CA THR A 7 5.88 -33.63 29.77
C THR A 7 6.02 -34.83 28.84
N HIS A 8 4.91 -35.45 28.43
CA HIS A 8 4.94 -36.45 27.36
C HIS A 8 5.26 -35.79 26.02
N HIS A 9 6.53 -35.87 25.61
CA HIS A 9 6.94 -35.57 24.24
C HIS A 9 6.39 -36.65 23.31
N ILE A 10 5.34 -36.33 22.56
CA ILE A 10 4.97 -37.09 21.36
C ILE A 10 5.75 -36.47 20.20
N ILE A 11 6.64 -37.26 19.61
CA ILE A 11 7.45 -36.86 18.45
C ILE A 11 6.51 -36.70 17.25
N LEU A 12 6.34 -35.47 16.76
CA LEU A 12 5.59 -35.19 15.53
C LEU A 12 6.42 -35.59 14.30
N SER A 13 6.31 -36.85 13.89
CA SER A 13 7.01 -37.40 12.73
C SER A 13 6.30 -37.04 11.42
N GLY A 14 6.67 -35.90 10.82
CA GLY A 14 6.48 -35.61 9.39
C GLY A 14 5.06 -35.29 8.89
N ILE A 15 4.95 -34.19 8.13
CA ILE A 15 3.84 -33.88 7.22
C ILE A 15 2.45 -33.70 7.90
N THR A 16 2.24 -32.62 8.68
CA THR A 16 0.93 -31.92 8.83
C THR A 16 1.03 -30.59 9.63
N VAL A 17 1.96 -29.69 9.29
CA VAL A 17 1.97 -28.31 9.85
C VAL A 17 2.28 -27.28 8.76
N SER A 18 1.28 -26.98 7.92
CA SER A 18 1.37 -25.91 6.91
C SER A 18 -0.01 -25.47 6.37
N LEU A 19 -1.06 -25.50 7.20
CA LEU A 19 -2.43 -25.09 6.86
C LEU A 19 -3.16 -24.60 8.13
N LEU A 20 -3.04 -23.30 8.45
CA LEU A 20 -4.00 -22.44 9.16
C LEU A 20 -3.35 -21.09 9.51
N PHE A 21 -4.05 -19.98 9.25
CA PHE A 21 -3.63 -18.58 9.40
C PHE A 21 -2.41 -18.16 8.56
N SER A 22 -2.62 -17.16 7.69
CA SER A 22 -1.63 -16.66 6.74
C SER A 22 -0.43 -15.98 7.43
N PRO A 23 0.79 -16.54 7.36
CA PRO A 23 2.00 -15.77 7.61
C PRO A 23 2.37 -14.98 6.35
N LEU A 24 3.21 -13.96 6.50
CA LEU A 24 3.95 -13.43 5.35
C LEU A 24 4.92 -14.53 4.86
N MET A 25 4.58 -15.20 3.75
CA MET A 25 5.29 -16.41 3.29
C MET A 25 6.79 -16.16 3.15
N ALA A 26 7.59 -16.95 3.87
CA ALA A 26 9.02 -16.71 4.02
C ALA A 26 9.83 -17.02 2.75
N LEU A 27 9.37 -18.01 1.98
CA LEU A 27 9.92 -18.44 0.70
C LEU A 27 8.86 -18.24 -0.41
N PRO A 28 9.26 -18.29 -1.70
CA PRO A 28 8.31 -18.28 -2.82
C PRO A 28 7.26 -19.38 -2.69
N SER A 29 6.04 -19.15 -3.17
CA SER A 29 4.93 -20.10 -2.91
C SER A 29 4.08 -20.41 -4.14
N GLY A 30 3.60 -21.66 -4.21
CA GLY A 30 2.84 -22.17 -5.35
C GLY A 30 3.62 -22.25 -6.65
N GLY A 31 4.87 -22.70 -6.62
CA GLY A 31 5.71 -22.84 -7.82
C GLY A 31 5.29 -24.04 -8.70
N LYS A 32 5.12 -23.79 -10.01
CA LYS A 32 4.84 -24.81 -11.03
C LYS A 32 5.69 -24.58 -12.29
N PHE A 33 6.34 -25.63 -12.79
CA PHE A 33 6.95 -25.63 -14.12
C PHE A 33 5.86 -25.71 -15.21
N THR A 34 5.99 -24.89 -16.26
CA THR A 34 4.94 -24.68 -17.28
C THR A 34 5.49 -24.65 -18.71
N HIS A 35 4.62 -24.42 -19.70
CA HIS A 35 4.96 -24.20 -21.11
C HIS A 35 5.72 -25.35 -21.82
N GLY A 36 5.69 -26.56 -21.25
CA GLY A 36 6.46 -27.72 -21.70
C GLY A 36 7.87 -27.80 -21.08
N THR A 37 8.09 -27.18 -19.92
CA THR A 37 9.29 -27.35 -19.07
C THR A 37 8.91 -28.14 -17.81
N THR A 38 9.86 -28.86 -17.22
CA THR A 38 9.65 -29.68 -16.00
C THR A 38 10.86 -29.59 -15.07
N GLY A 39 10.65 -29.91 -13.80
CA GLY A 39 11.67 -29.83 -12.75
C GLY A 39 11.09 -30.07 -11.36
N THR A 40 11.95 -29.96 -10.34
CA THR A 40 11.60 -30.15 -8.92
C THR A 40 11.75 -28.87 -8.12
N ILE A 41 10.93 -28.72 -7.06
CA ILE A 41 10.94 -27.61 -6.10
C ILE A 41 10.82 -28.21 -4.69
N ASN A 42 11.92 -28.25 -3.95
CA ASN A 42 11.99 -28.92 -2.65
C ASN A 42 12.30 -27.91 -1.53
N ILE A 43 11.50 -27.88 -0.46
CA ILE A 43 11.69 -26.98 0.69
C ILE A 43 12.18 -27.80 1.89
N ASN A 44 13.38 -27.48 2.38
CA ASN A 44 14.04 -28.13 3.51
C ASN A 44 14.31 -27.08 4.60
N GLY A 45 13.36 -26.87 5.50
CA GLY A 45 13.41 -25.75 6.45
C GLY A 45 13.47 -24.40 5.71
N ASN A 46 14.34 -23.50 6.16
CA ASN A 46 14.53 -22.15 5.61
C ASN A 46 15.25 -22.12 4.23
N THR A 47 15.19 -23.21 3.45
CA THR A 47 15.88 -23.34 2.16
C THR A 47 15.03 -24.05 1.13
N MET A 48 14.69 -23.33 0.06
CA MET A 48 14.10 -23.87 -1.16
C MET A 48 15.20 -24.23 -2.17
N ASN A 49 15.06 -25.37 -2.84
CA ASN A 49 15.96 -25.83 -3.89
C ASN A 49 15.15 -26.13 -5.16
N ILE A 50 15.52 -25.49 -6.27
CA ILE A 50 14.82 -25.56 -7.57
C ILE A 50 15.78 -26.18 -8.60
N ASN A 51 15.34 -27.23 -9.28
CA ASN A 51 16.13 -27.89 -10.34
C ASN A 51 15.28 -28.10 -11.60
N GLY A 52 15.62 -27.40 -12.69
CA GLY A 52 14.99 -27.54 -14.00
C GLY A 52 15.66 -28.61 -14.86
N HIS A 53 14.88 -29.54 -15.41
CA HIS A 53 15.42 -30.62 -16.25
C HIS A 53 15.97 -30.07 -17.58
N LYS A 54 15.24 -29.15 -18.22
CA LYS A 54 15.68 -28.46 -19.45
C LYS A 54 16.77 -27.41 -19.17
N VAL A 55 17.45 -26.93 -20.21
CA VAL A 55 18.39 -25.79 -20.12
C VAL A 55 17.64 -24.53 -19.68
N SER A 56 16.52 -24.24 -20.35
CA SER A 56 15.65 -23.11 -20.05
C SER A 56 14.32 -23.59 -19.46
N SER A 57 13.93 -23.03 -18.32
CA SER A 57 12.76 -23.43 -17.53
C SER A 57 11.84 -22.24 -17.23
N VAL A 58 10.53 -22.44 -17.33
CA VAL A 58 9.51 -21.41 -17.09
C VAL A 58 8.66 -21.82 -15.89
N ILE A 59 8.83 -21.10 -14.78
CA ILE A 59 8.19 -21.39 -13.50
C ILE A 59 7.21 -20.25 -13.16
N GLN A 60 5.95 -20.60 -12.91
CA GLN A 60 4.93 -19.66 -12.46
C GLN A 60 4.68 -19.88 -10.95
N TRP A 61 4.53 -18.81 -10.20
CA TRP A 61 4.42 -18.81 -8.73
C TRP A 61 3.08 -18.21 -8.31
N GLY A 62 2.16 -19.06 -7.84
CA GLY A 62 0.78 -18.68 -7.56
C GLY A 62 0.65 -17.66 -6.42
N GLY A 63 1.41 -17.84 -5.34
CA GLY A 63 1.47 -16.94 -4.18
C GLY A 63 2.73 -16.07 -4.16
N GLY A 64 3.17 -15.62 -5.32
CA GLY A 64 4.31 -14.73 -5.48
C GLY A 64 5.69 -15.32 -5.16
N PHE A 65 6.71 -14.47 -5.28
CA PHE A 65 8.12 -14.82 -5.11
C PHE A 65 8.80 -13.80 -4.19
N SER A 66 8.97 -14.15 -2.92
CA SER A 66 9.68 -13.38 -1.90
C SER A 66 10.62 -14.29 -1.11
N ILE A 67 11.68 -13.74 -0.54
CA ILE A 67 12.69 -14.45 0.24
C ILE A 67 12.97 -13.63 1.49
N ASN A 68 12.43 -14.00 2.64
CA ASN A 68 12.59 -13.26 3.89
C ASN A 68 14.02 -13.34 4.45
N GLN A 69 14.36 -12.48 5.39
CA GLN A 69 15.68 -12.48 6.03
C GLN A 69 15.90 -13.79 6.79
N GLY A 70 17.01 -14.48 6.50
CA GLY A 70 17.32 -15.83 7.02
C GLY A 70 16.94 -16.97 6.07
N GLU A 71 16.13 -16.69 5.03
CA GLU A 71 15.70 -17.67 4.04
C GLU A 71 16.66 -17.76 2.85
N SER A 72 16.65 -18.89 2.14
CA SER A 72 17.47 -19.11 0.94
C SER A 72 16.70 -19.80 -0.20
N VAL A 73 16.87 -19.31 -1.43
CA VAL A 73 16.43 -20.00 -2.66
C VAL A 73 17.66 -20.35 -3.50
N ASN A 74 17.90 -21.66 -3.66
CA ASN A 74 18.96 -22.22 -4.49
C ASN A 74 18.40 -22.65 -5.85
N PHE A 75 18.90 -22.08 -6.94
CA PHE A 75 18.72 -22.66 -8.28
C PHE A 75 19.91 -23.57 -8.60
N GLY A 76 19.61 -24.85 -8.83
CA GLY A 76 20.59 -25.91 -9.06
C GLY A 76 20.80 -26.27 -10.53
N GLY A 77 21.68 -27.25 -10.76
CA GLY A 77 22.28 -27.53 -12.06
C GLY A 77 23.36 -26.51 -12.43
N SER A 78 23.98 -26.71 -13.59
CA SER A 78 24.93 -25.78 -14.20
C SER A 78 24.43 -25.37 -15.58
N ASN A 79 24.81 -24.16 -16.02
CA ASN A 79 24.46 -23.58 -17.32
C ASN A 79 22.95 -23.63 -17.64
N LYS A 80 22.12 -23.15 -16.70
CA LYS A 80 20.65 -23.09 -16.78
C LYS A 80 20.11 -21.66 -16.87
N ASN A 81 18.89 -21.53 -17.40
CA ASN A 81 18.09 -20.32 -17.41
C ASN A 81 16.75 -20.56 -16.68
N TYR A 82 16.44 -19.75 -15.67
CA TYR A 82 15.22 -19.85 -14.87
C TYR A 82 14.39 -18.58 -14.97
N LEU A 83 13.25 -18.65 -15.68
CA LEU A 83 12.25 -17.59 -15.71
C LEU A 83 11.18 -17.84 -14.63
N ASN A 84 11.06 -16.91 -13.70
CA ASN A 84 10.13 -16.95 -12.58
C ASN A 84 9.08 -15.83 -12.76
N ILE A 85 7.82 -16.20 -12.96
CA ILE A 85 6.70 -15.27 -13.01
C ILE A 85 5.96 -15.33 -11.67
N ALA A 86 5.96 -14.22 -10.94
CA ALA A 86 5.26 -14.07 -9.68
C ALA A 86 3.86 -13.52 -9.92
N HIS A 87 2.84 -14.34 -9.67
CA HIS A 87 1.44 -13.94 -9.65
C HIS A 87 1.03 -13.53 -8.23
N GLY A 88 0.01 -12.68 -8.11
CA GLY A 88 -0.52 -12.23 -6.83
C GLY A 88 -0.70 -10.73 -6.72
N THR A 89 -1.10 -10.29 -5.53
CA THR A 89 -1.30 -8.87 -5.16
C THR A 89 -0.06 -8.22 -4.53
N SER A 90 1.02 -8.98 -4.34
CA SER A 90 2.16 -8.61 -3.52
C SER A 90 3.47 -8.44 -4.30
N LYS A 91 4.30 -7.51 -3.81
CA LYS A 91 5.61 -7.16 -4.40
C LYS A 91 6.67 -8.19 -3.99
N SER A 92 7.51 -8.59 -4.95
CA SER A 92 8.59 -9.55 -4.72
C SER A 92 9.68 -8.95 -3.85
N THR A 93 9.80 -9.41 -2.61
CA THR A 93 10.73 -8.84 -1.62
C THR A 93 11.87 -9.81 -1.33
N ILE A 94 13.10 -9.41 -1.62
CA ILE A 94 14.31 -10.20 -1.43
C ILE A 94 15.11 -9.61 -0.26
N ALA A 95 15.08 -10.30 0.88
CA ALA A 95 15.79 -9.97 2.12
C ALA A 95 16.70 -11.09 2.63
N GLY A 96 16.49 -12.33 2.17
CA GLY A 96 17.42 -13.44 2.30
C GLY A 96 18.33 -13.60 1.08
N LEU A 97 18.71 -14.84 0.81
CA LEU A 97 19.65 -15.22 -0.25
C LEU A 97 18.94 -15.81 -1.48
N LEU A 98 19.21 -15.25 -2.66
CA LEU A 98 18.96 -15.90 -3.94
C LEU A 98 20.31 -16.37 -4.49
N ASN A 99 20.56 -17.68 -4.47
CA ASN A 99 21.79 -18.27 -4.97
C ASN A 99 21.51 -19.12 -6.22
N ALA A 100 22.04 -18.69 -7.36
CA ALA A 100 21.87 -19.38 -8.63
C ALA A 100 23.07 -20.22 -9.06
N ASN A 101 24.16 -20.29 -8.29
CA ASN A 101 25.33 -21.16 -8.58
C ASN A 101 25.90 -21.01 -10.02
N GLY A 102 25.94 -19.78 -10.55
CA GLY A 102 26.37 -19.50 -11.93
C GLY A 102 25.29 -19.68 -13.00
N ASN A 103 24.04 -19.97 -12.64
CA ASN A 103 22.91 -19.97 -13.58
C ASN A 103 22.34 -18.55 -13.82
N ASN A 104 21.50 -18.41 -14.85
CA ASN A 104 20.78 -17.19 -15.17
C ASN A 104 19.37 -17.20 -14.53
N VAL A 105 19.00 -16.13 -13.84
CA VAL A 105 17.69 -15.99 -13.17
C VAL A 105 16.97 -14.73 -13.63
N PHE A 106 15.72 -14.89 -14.02
CA PHE A 106 14.82 -13.84 -14.44
C PHE A 106 13.60 -13.87 -13.49
N LEU A 107 13.23 -12.72 -12.94
CA LEU A 107 12.11 -12.54 -12.00
C LEU A 107 11.17 -11.46 -12.53
N ILE A 108 9.92 -11.84 -12.80
CA ILE A 108 8.87 -10.97 -13.31
C ILE A 108 7.80 -10.82 -12.23
N ASN A 109 7.53 -9.59 -11.78
CA ASN A 109 6.41 -9.29 -10.87
C ASN A 109 5.82 -7.91 -11.20
N PRO A 110 4.63 -7.82 -11.83
CA PRO A 110 3.99 -6.55 -12.16
C PRO A 110 3.76 -5.61 -10.97
N ASN A 111 3.57 -6.14 -9.76
CA ASN A 111 3.40 -5.34 -8.55
C ASN A 111 4.69 -4.60 -8.14
N GLY A 112 5.87 -5.14 -8.47
CA GLY A 112 7.18 -4.59 -8.10
C GLY A 112 8.17 -5.63 -7.57
N VAL A 113 9.45 -5.27 -7.59
CA VAL A 113 10.56 -6.07 -7.06
C VAL A 113 11.44 -5.21 -6.14
N ILE A 114 11.70 -5.66 -4.92
CA ILE A 114 12.49 -4.94 -3.92
C ILE A 114 13.61 -5.86 -3.41
N ILE A 115 14.87 -5.51 -3.69
CA ILE A 115 16.03 -6.11 -3.04
C ILE A 115 16.40 -5.22 -1.85
N THR A 116 16.21 -5.73 -0.64
CA THR A 116 16.43 -4.98 0.62
C THR A 116 17.91 -4.93 1.00
N LYS A 117 18.27 -4.14 2.04
CA LYS A 117 19.66 -3.99 2.53
C LYS A 117 20.35 -5.30 2.93
N THR A 118 19.59 -6.32 3.36
CA THR A 118 20.13 -7.66 3.67
C THR A 118 20.06 -8.63 2.48
N GLY A 119 19.26 -8.31 1.47
CA GLY A 119 19.06 -9.13 0.28
C GLY A 119 20.37 -9.34 -0.49
N THR A 120 20.67 -10.59 -0.80
CA THR A 120 21.87 -10.98 -1.56
C THR A 120 21.47 -11.87 -2.74
N ILE A 121 21.96 -11.54 -3.93
CA ILE A 121 21.69 -12.26 -5.18
C ILE A 121 23.03 -12.67 -5.80
N ASN A 122 23.25 -13.96 -6.00
CA ASN A 122 24.45 -14.52 -6.64
C ASN A 122 24.05 -15.26 -7.92
N ALA A 123 24.42 -14.77 -9.10
CA ALA A 123 24.02 -15.36 -10.39
C ALA A 123 25.05 -15.08 -11.50
N ASN A 124 24.90 -15.70 -12.67
CA ASN A 124 25.63 -15.26 -13.88
C ASN A 124 24.92 -14.04 -14.51
N ARG A 125 23.63 -14.20 -14.84
CA ARG A 125 22.71 -13.09 -15.16
C ARG A 125 21.59 -13.01 -14.15
N PHE A 126 21.29 -11.80 -13.68
CA PHE A 126 20.06 -11.49 -12.95
C PHE A 126 19.20 -10.49 -13.74
N VAL A 127 17.92 -10.79 -13.89
CA VAL A 127 16.92 -9.87 -14.49
C VAL A 127 15.74 -9.71 -13.54
N ALA A 128 15.35 -8.47 -13.27
CA ALA A 128 14.10 -8.14 -12.57
C ALA A 128 13.24 -7.23 -13.47
N SER A 129 11.96 -7.56 -13.64
CA SER A 129 11.03 -6.77 -14.44
C SER A 129 9.65 -6.65 -13.79
N THR A 130 9.03 -5.47 -13.92
CA THR A 130 7.60 -5.26 -13.59
C THR A 130 6.70 -5.25 -14.83
N SER A 131 7.25 -5.56 -16.00
CA SER A 131 6.47 -5.72 -17.23
C SER A 131 6.16 -7.18 -17.49
N SER A 132 4.87 -7.47 -17.58
CA SER A 132 4.30 -8.79 -17.85
C SER A 132 4.64 -9.32 -19.24
N LEU A 133 4.80 -10.65 -19.31
CA LEU A 133 5.18 -11.40 -20.51
C LEU A 133 3.97 -12.08 -21.18
N ASN A 134 4.12 -12.43 -22.46
CA ASN A 134 3.11 -13.10 -23.27
C ASN A 134 3.58 -14.48 -23.79
N ASN A 135 2.68 -15.23 -24.43
CA ASN A 135 2.96 -16.61 -24.88
C ASN A 135 4.11 -16.74 -25.91
N ALA A 136 4.38 -15.70 -26.70
CA ALA A 136 5.56 -15.67 -27.58
C ALA A 136 6.86 -15.47 -26.77
N ASP A 137 6.84 -14.69 -25.69
CA ASP A 137 7.99 -14.51 -24.79
C ASP A 137 8.31 -15.84 -24.08
N TYR A 138 7.31 -16.54 -23.53
CA TYR A 138 7.51 -17.85 -22.90
C TYR A 138 8.01 -18.91 -23.90
N THR A 139 7.53 -18.85 -25.14
CA THR A 139 7.96 -19.75 -26.23
C THR A 139 9.37 -19.43 -26.71
N THR A 140 9.76 -18.15 -26.71
CA THR A 140 11.14 -17.74 -26.98
C THR A 140 12.06 -18.20 -25.85
N PHE A 141 11.68 -17.94 -24.59
CA PHE A 141 12.50 -18.25 -23.42
C PHE A 141 12.83 -19.74 -23.30
N LYS A 142 11.82 -20.62 -23.42
CA LYS A 142 12.03 -22.08 -23.27
C LYS A 142 12.92 -22.69 -24.35
N ASN A 143 13.13 -21.98 -25.46
CA ASN A 143 13.98 -22.38 -26.57
C ASN A 143 15.40 -21.76 -26.51
N LEU A 144 15.70 -20.92 -25.51
CA LEU A 144 17.06 -20.38 -25.31
C LEU A 144 18.05 -21.49 -24.93
N THR A 145 19.28 -21.36 -25.42
CA THR A 145 20.46 -22.03 -24.87
C THR A 145 20.99 -21.24 -23.68
N TYR A 146 21.99 -21.76 -22.98
CA TYR A 146 22.66 -20.98 -21.92
C TYR A 146 23.42 -19.77 -22.51
N GLU A 147 24.20 -19.99 -23.57
CA GLU A 147 25.00 -18.94 -24.22
C GLU A 147 24.15 -17.80 -24.78
N ASN A 148 23.05 -18.12 -25.48
CA ASN A 148 22.20 -17.09 -26.09
C ASN A 148 21.20 -16.45 -25.10
N ALA A 149 21.17 -16.87 -23.82
CA ALA A 149 20.27 -16.34 -22.81
C ALA A 149 20.40 -14.82 -22.58
N HIS A 150 21.45 -14.18 -23.08
CA HIS A 150 21.64 -12.74 -23.05
C HIS A 150 20.76 -11.97 -24.07
N THR A 151 20.25 -12.62 -25.12
CA THR A 151 19.38 -11.97 -26.13
C THR A 151 17.93 -11.82 -25.67
N PHE A 152 17.52 -12.56 -24.63
CA PHE A 152 16.20 -12.42 -24.03
C PHE A 152 16.13 -11.21 -23.10
N SER A 153 15.09 -10.40 -23.27
CA SER A 153 14.85 -9.16 -22.56
C SER A 153 13.34 -8.91 -22.49
N PRO A 154 12.74 -8.79 -21.29
CA PRO A 154 11.31 -8.53 -21.15
C PRO A 154 10.87 -7.27 -21.92
N VAL A 155 9.73 -7.34 -22.59
CA VAL A 155 9.05 -6.18 -23.18
C VAL A 155 8.83 -5.15 -22.07
N PHE A 156 9.30 -3.92 -22.23
CA PHE A 156 9.05 -2.85 -21.27
C PHE A 156 7.72 -2.17 -21.58
N LYS A 157 6.81 -2.16 -20.61
CA LYS A 157 5.47 -1.55 -20.70
C LYS A 157 5.43 -0.27 -19.84
N PRO A 158 5.73 0.93 -20.38
CA PRO A 158 5.93 2.14 -19.57
C PRO A 158 4.63 2.69 -18.94
N SER A 159 3.46 2.14 -19.29
CA SER A 159 2.17 2.49 -18.69
C SER A 159 1.85 1.68 -17.41
N LYS A 160 2.57 0.60 -17.13
CA LYS A 160 2.44 -0.17 -15.87
C LYS A 160 3.09 0.64 -14.73
N LEU A 161 2.57 0.49 -13.51
CA LEU A 161 3.00 1.33 -12.37
C LEU A 161 4.09 0.70 -11.47
N GLY A 162 4.35 -0.60 -11.57
CA GLY A 162 5.26 -1.33 -10.69
C GLY A 162 6.72 -0.88 -10.79
N ASN A 163 7.41 -0.82 -9.65
CA ASN A 163 8.78 -0.34 -9.51
C ASN A 163 9.79 -1.46 -9.20
N VAL A 164 11.05 -1.25 -9.57
CA VAL A 164 12.19 -2.06 -9.10
C VAL A 164 13.08 -1.23 -8.18
N VAL A 165 13.37 -1.72 -6.97
CA VAL A 165 14.19 -1.03 -5.97
C VAL A 165 15.36 -1.92 -5.55
N ASN A 166 16.58 -1.40 -5.57
CA ASN A 166 17.76 -2.07 -5.02
C ASN A 166 18.38 -1.28 -3.87
N MET A 167 18.49 -1.94 -2.71
CA MET A 167 19.30 -1.55 -1.57
C MET A 167 20.36 -2.59 -1.22
N GLY A 168 20.35 -3.76 -1.90
CA GLY A 168 21.08 -4.96 -1.52
C GLY A 168 22.24 -5.32 -2.46
N ASN A 169 22.75 -6.54 -2.29
CA ASN A 169 23.98 -7.00 -2.93
C ASN A 169 23.67 -7.92 -4.12
N ILE A 170 23.63 -7.35 -5.33
CA ILE A 170 23.61 -8.15 -6.57
C ILE A 170 25.06 -8.44 -6.98
N ASN A 171 25.46 -9.71 -6.95
CA ASN A 171 26.74 -10.22 -7.45
C ASN A 171 26.47 -11.06 -8.71
N ALA A 172 26.58 -10.44 -9.88
CA ALA A 172 26.39 -11.09 -11.19
C ALA A 172 27.20 -10.42 -12.30
N ASP A 173 27.47 -11.15 -13.37
CA ASP A 173 28.19 -10.69 -14.58
C ASP A 173 27.30 -9.83 -15.50
N LYS A 174 25.98 -10.02 -15.43
CA LYS A 174 24.99 -9.26 -16.21
C LYS A 174 23.77 -8.95 -15.35
N VAL A 175 23.37 -7.68 -15.27
CA VAL A 175 22.20 -7.25 -14.49
C VAL A 175 21.26 -6.42 -15.37
N LEU A 176 19.95 -6.71 -15.32
CA LEU A 176 18.93 -5.93 -16.03
C LEU A 176 17.74 -5.66 -15.10
N LEU A 177 17.49 -4.40 -14.78
CA LEU A 177 16.39 -3.98 -13.91
C LEU A 177 15.41 -3.12 -14.72
N ILE A 178 14.15 -3.54 -14.85
CA ILE A 178 13.12 -2.91 -15.68
C ILE A 178 11.89 -2.57 -14.84
N GLY A 179 11.44 -1.32 -14.84
CA GLY A 179 10.15 -0.96 -14.25
C GLY A 179 9.73 0.48 -14.49
N ASN A 180 8.58 0.89 -13.97
CA ASN A 180 8.10 2.27 -14.06
C ASN A 180 9.13 3.24 -13.48
N LYS A 181 9.47 3.04 -12.20
CA LYS A 181 10.68 3.55 -11.58
C LYS A 181 11.68 2.41 -11.36
N VAL A 182 12.95 2.66 -11.67
CA VAL A 182 14.08 1.88 -11.16
C VAL A 182 14.84 2.75 -10.17
N ASP A 183 15.02 2.29 -8.94
CA ASP A 183 15.52 3.10 -7.83
C ASP A 183 16.63 2.38 -7.06
N ILE A 184 17.85 2.90 -7.20
CA ILE A 184 19.06 2.33 -6.62
C ILE A 184 19.43 3.17 -5.40
N GLN A 185 19.04 2.68 -4.23
CA GLN A 185 19.21 3.34 -2.93
C GLN A 185 20.40 2.78 -2.13
N GLY A 186 21.10 1.79 -2.67
CA GLY A 186 22.38 1.33 -2.12
C GLY A 186 22.80 -0.07 -2.57
N GLY A 187 23.88 -0.57 -1.97
CA GLY A 187 24.36 -1.93 -2.18
C GLY A 187 25.17 -2.10 -3.47
N LYS A 188 25.16 -3.28 -4.07
CA LYS A 188 25.93 -3.59 -5.30
C LYS A 188 25.02 -3.80 -6.51
N LEU A 189 25.48 -3.31 -7.66
CA LEU A 189 24.89 -3.51 -8.98
C LEU A 189 25.78 -4.39 -9.88
N GLY A 190 25.94 -5.65 -9.48
CA GLY A 190 26.82 -6.61 -10.15
C GLY A 190 28.22 -6.68 -9.54
N ASN A 191 29.06 -7.53 -10.12
CA ASN A 191 30.49 -7.60 -9.81
C ASN A 191 31.32 -6.57 -10.62
N ALA A 192 32.64 -6.54 -10.43
CA ALA A 192 33.52 -5.54 -11.05
C ALA A 192 33.54 -5.54 -12.59
N ASN A 193 33.20 -6.66 -13.23
CA ASN A 193 33.15 -6.79 -14.70
C ASN A 193 31.71 -6.74 -15.24
N SER A 194 30.72 -6.43 -14.40
CA SER A 194 29.31 -6.61 -14.72
C SER A 194 28.82 -5.61 -15.77
N THR A 195 28.05 -6.08 -16.76
CA THR A 195 27.23 -5.19 -17.59
C THR A 195 25.85 -5.04 -16.96
N THR A 196 25.64 -3.91 -16.29
CA THR A 196 24.37 -3.56 -15.65
C THR A 196 23.57 -2.60 -16.53
N HIS A 197 22.28 -2.84 -16.70
CA HIS A 197 21.35 -1.97 -17.44
C HIS A 197 20.09 -1.69 -16.60
N LEU A 198 19.79 -0.41 -16.40
CA LEU A 198 18.60 0.08 -15.70
C LEU A 198 17.62 0.71 -16.70
N VAL A 199 16.36 0.29 -16.71
CA VAL A 199 15.38 0.70 -17.72
C VAL A 199 14.08 1.14 -17.05
N GLY A 200 13.60 2.34 -17.36
CA GLY A 200 12.30 2.79 -16.85
C GLY A 200 11.81 4.12 -17.40
N ASN A 201 10.64 4.58 -16.93
CA ASN A 201 10.24 5.97 -17.13
C ASN A 201 11.21 6.90 -16.40
N ASN A 202 11.48 6.58 -15.13
CA ASN A 202 12.36 7.37 -14.28
C ASN A 202 13.37 6.45 -13.59
N VAL A 203 14.67 6.78 -13.68
CA VAL A 203 15.73 5.97 -13.07
C VAL A 203 16.49 6.83 -12.07
N TYR A 204 16.65 6.32 -10.85
CA TYR A 204 17.24 7.01 -9.71
C TYR A 204 18.46 6.22 -9.22
N ILE A 205 19.59 6.90 -9.04
CA ILE A 205 20.84 6.30 -8.56
C ILE A 205 21.39 7.18 -7.43
N ASP A 206 21.30 6.73 -6.18
CA ASP A 206 22.11 7.28 -5.09
C ASP A 206 23.55 6.81 -5.27
N ALA A 207 24.42 7.74 -5.69
CA ALA A 207 25.81 7.46 -6.02
C ALA A 207 26.78 7.63 -4.83
N ASP A 208 26.26 7.97 -3.64
CA ASP A 208 27.00 7.88 -2.38
C ASP A 208 26.70 6.56 -1.62
N SER A 209 25.49 6.01 -1.78
CA SER A 209 25.07 4.74 -1.16
C SER A 209 25.27 3.50 -2.04
N ALA A 210 25.22 3.63 -3.37
CA ALA A 210 25.37 2.51 -4.30
C ALA A 210 26.83 2.33 -4.75
N ASN A 211 27.31 1.09 -4.71
CA ASN A 211 28.65 0.75 -5.15
C ASN A 211 28.68 0.46 -6.67
N LEU A 212 29.02 1.50 -7.43
CA LEU A 212 29.07 1.53 -8.90
C LEU A 212 30.36 0.88 -9.46
N ASN A 213 30.60 -0.40 -9.09
CA ASN A 213 31.83 -1.14 -9.41
C ASN A 213 32.14 -1.30 -10.92
N SER A 214 31.15 -1.10 -11.79
CA SER A 214 31.24 -1.30 -13.25
C SER A 214 30.41 -0.26 -14.01
N THR A 215 30.40 -0.35 -15.35
CA THR A 215 29.56 0.50 -16.20
C THR A 215 28.07 0.17 -16.00
N ILE A 216 27.31 1.22 -15.65
CA ILE A 216 25.86 1.19 -15.49
C ILE A 216 25.23 1.87 -16.69
N ASN A 217 24.73 1.06 -17.63
CA ASN A 217 23.89 1.52 -18.73
C ASN A 217 22.52 1.92 -18.19
N VAL A 218 21.94 3.00 -18.70
CA VAL A 218 20.64 3.50 -18.25
C VAL A 218 19.79 3.96 -19.42
N THR A 219 18.54 3.50 -19.47
CA THR A 219 17.50 3.96 -20.38
C THR A 219 16.34 4.53 -19.57
N ALA A 220 16.43 5.82 -19.24
CA ALA A 220 15.35 6.55 -18.60
C ALA A 220 14.54 7.30 -19.66
N ILE A 221 13.30 6.90 -19.93
CA ILE A 221 12.48 7.48 -21.02
C ILE A 221 12.05 8.92 -20.69
N GLN A 222 11.81 9.24 -19.42
CA GLN A 222 11.40 10.58 -18.96
C GLN A 222 12.56 11.31 -18.27
N ASN A 223 13.08 10.77 -17.15
CA ASN A 223 14.12 11.44 -16.36
C ASN A 223 15.12 10.44 -15.75
N GLY A 224 16.41 10.67 -15.99
CA GLY A 224 17.48 10.10 -15.17
C GLY A 224 17.77 11.01 -13.97
N TYR A 225 18.08 10.44 -12.81
CA TYR A 225 18.46 11.16 -11.60
C TYR A 225 19.72 10.54 -10.99
N ILE A 226 20.78 11.33 -10.87
CA ILE A 226 21.93 11.01 -10.02
C ILE A 226 21.75 11.77 -8.72
N GLN A 227 21.79 11.06 -7.60
CA GLN A 227 21.55 11.59 -6.27
C GLN A 227 22.83 11.51 -5.43
N ARG A 228 23.05 12.52 -4.61
CA ARG A 228 24.09 12.55 -3.57
C ARG A 228 23.50 13.00 -2.23
N GLN A 229 24.12 12.59 -1.14
CA GLN A 229 23.79 13.08 0.20
C GLN A 229 24.41 14.47 0.41
N MET A 230 23.63 15.40 0.98
CA MET A 230 24.05 16.80 1.15
C MET A 230 25.30 16.93 2.03
N ASN A 231 25.45 16.07 3.05
CA ASN A 231 26.67 15.99 3.86
C ASN A 231 27.92 15.58 3.05
N LYS A 232 27.83 14.57 2.17
CA LYS A 232 28.94 14.08 1.32
C LYS A 232 29.34 15.14 0.31
N PHE A 233 28.37 15.70 -0.40
CA PHE A 233 28.57 16.79 -1.35
C PHE A 233 29.25 18.00 -0.70
N ALA A 234 28.86 18.39 0.51
CA ALA A 234 29.49 19.50 1.23
C ALA A 234 30.92 19.20 1.70
N ASN A 235 31.18 17.99 2.18
CA ASN A 235 32.53 17.54 2.57
C ASN A 235 33.48 17.43 1.37
N ASP A 236 32.97 17.08 0.19
CA ASP A 236 33.69 17.12 -1.10
C ASP A 236 33.82 18.54 -1.66
N ASN A 237 33.85 19.56 -0.79
CA ASN A 237 33.95 20.98 -1.12
C ASN A 237 32.85 21.48 -2.10
N TYR A 238 31.62 20.96 -1.96
CA TYR A 238 30.47 21.26 -2.83
C TYR A 238 30.71 20.83 -4.29
N ASN A 239 31.47 19.74 -4.49
CA ASN A 239 31.67 19.09 -5.77
C ASN A 239 30.66 17.94 -5.97
N PHE A 240 29.96 17.93 -7.11
CA PHE A 240 29.03 16.85 -7.44
C PHE A 240 29.74 15.61 -8.00
N GLY A 241 30.98 15.75 -8.47
CA GLY A 241 31.70 14.67 -9.13
C GLY A 241 31.24 14.40 -10.58
N ASN A 242 32.02 13.55 -11.27
CA ASN A 242 31.76 13.11 -12.64
C ASN A 242 31.54 11.60 -12.65
N TYR A 243 30.28 11.17 -12.74
CA TYR A 243 29.90 9.75 -12.71
C TYR A 243 30.05 9.08 -14.08
N THR A 244 31.29 8.98 -14.57
CA THR A 244 31.64 8.43 -15.90
C THR A 244 31.21 6.97 -16.11
N ASN A 245 30.96 6.23 -15.03
CA ASN A 245 30.47 4.86 -15.08
C ASN A 245 28.97 4.79 -15.44
N ILE A 246 28.21 5.89 -15.32
CA ILE A 246 26.79 5.94 -15.68
C ILE A 246 26.69 6.41 -17.14
N GLN A 247 26.16 5.56 -18.01
CA GLN A 247 26.05 5.82 -19.45
C GLN A 247 24.58 5.80 -19.88
N ASN A 248 24.10 6.88 -20.51
CA ASN A 248 22.80 6.87 -21.15
C ASN A 248 22.86 5.99 -22.41
N THR A 249 21.99 5.00 -22.49
CA THR A 249 21.90 4.07 -23.62
C THR A 249 20.46 3.86 -24.04
N ASN A 250 20.26 3.33 -25.25
CA ASN A 250 18.98 2.80 -25.65
C ASN A 250 18.78 1.38 -25.08
N TYR A 251 17.52 0.97 -24.95
CA TYR A 251 17.13 -0.39 -24.59
C TYR A 251 16.36 -1.02 -25.75
N THR A 252 16.92 -2.09 -26.32
CA THR A 252 16.27 -2.87 -27.38
C THR A 252 15.74 -4.18 -26.82
N GLU A 253 14.46 -4.43 -27.05
CA GLU A 253 13.73 -5.61 -26.61
C GLU A 253 13.96 -6.81 -27.54
N THR A 254 13.60 -8.02 -27.09
CA THR A 254 13.68 -9.24 -27.91
C THR A 254 12.76 -9.23 -29.13
N ASN A 255 11.73 -8.37 -29.15
CA ASN A 255 10.89 -8.13 -30.33
C ASN A 255 11.48 -7.11 -31.34
N GLY A 256 12.63 -6.49 -31.04
CA GLY A 256 13.29 -5.46 -31.84
C GLY A 256 12.86 -4.01 -31.54
N GLN A 257 11.81 -3.78 -30.75
CA GLN A 257 11.42 -2.44 -30.30
C GLN A 257 12.56 -1.81 -29.49
N THR A 258 12.87 -0.53 -29.77
CA THR A 258 13.93 0.20 -29.10
C THR A 258 13.37 1.42 -28.38
N HIS A 259 13.60 1.49 -27.06
CA HIS A 259 13.30 2.65 -26.23
C HIS A 259 14.55 3.54 -26.15
N ASN A 260 14.37 4.83 -26.42
CA ASN A 260 15.47 5.79 -26.40
C ASN A 260 15.69 6.35 -24.99
N GLY A 261 16.95 6.36 -24.54
CA GLY A 261 17.32 6.90 -23.22
C GLY A 261 17.43 8.44 -23.25
N SER A 262 16.88 9.11 -22.23
CA SER A 262 16.99 10.56 -22.09
C SER A 262 18.42 10.97 -21.68
N ASN A 263 19.05 11.80 -22.52
CA ASN A 263 20.37 12.38 -22.22
C ASN A 263 20.37 13.34 -21.00
N ASN A 264 19.21 13.73 -20.49
CA ASN A 264 19.07 14.77 -19.46
C ASN A 264 19.01 14.17 -18.04
N PHE A 265 20.18 13.76 -17.52
CA PHE A 265 20.33 13.31 -16.14
C PHE A 265 20.37 14.49 -15.17
N LYS A 266 19.34 14.60 -14.35
CA LYS A 266 19.20 15.63 -13.30
C LYS A 266 20.10 15.33 -12.13
N LYS A 267 20.75 16.37 -11.60
CA LYS A 267 21.56 16.30 -10.38
C LYS A 267 20.69 16.57 -9.16
N VAL A 268 20.69 15.66 -8.20
CA VAL A 268 19.84 15.71 -7.00
C VAL A 268 20.69 15.72 -5.73
N LEU A 269 20.30 16.53 -4.75
CA LEU A 269 20.83 16.44 -3.39
C LEU A 269 19.74 16.02 -2.40
N THR A 270 19.99 14.95 -1.65
CA THR A 270 19.10 14.48 -0.57
C THR A 270 19.50 15.10 0.77
N ILE A 271 18.50 15.45 1.57
CA ILE A 271 18.62 16.00 2.92
C ILE A 271 17.74 15.13 3.82
N GLY A 272 18.29 14.63 4.92
CA GLY A 272 17.58 13.67 5.79
C GLY A 272 18.31 12.34 6.01
N ASN A 273 19.59 12.25 5.63
CA ASN A 273 20.37 11.01 5.59
C ASN A 273 21.08 10.66 6.91
N MET A 274 20.98 11.51 7.95
CA MET A 274 21.67 11.35 9.23
C MET A 274 20.90 10.41 10.17
N GLU A 275 21.49 10.06 11.31
CA GLU A 275 20.95 9.06 12.23
C GLU A 275 19.66 9.47 12.96
N ASN A 276 19.30 10.76 12.95
CA ASN A 276 18.03 11.26 13.47
C ASN A 276 17.67 12.66 12.89
N GLU A 277 16.44 13.09 13.14
CA GLU A 277 15.87 14.35 12.66
C GLU A 277 16.57 15.63 13.14
N LYS A 278 17.24 15.63 14.30
CA LYS A 278 18.07 16.77 14.74
C LYS A 278 19.42 16.78 14.04
N ALA A 279 20.03 15.61 13.88
CA ALA A 279 21.26 15.48 13.09
C ALA A 279 21.06 15.92 11.64
N ASN A 280 19.88 15.67 11.05
CA ASN A 280 19.48 16.12 9.71
C ASN A 280 19.52 17.65 9.53
N ALA A 281 19.39 18.46 10.60
CA ALA A 281 19.56 19.91 10.50
C ALA A 281 20.99 20.31 10.06
N THR A 282 21.98 19.44 10.26
CA THR A 282 23.36 19.59 9.73
C THR A 282 23.40 19.55 8.20
N GLU A 283 22.57 18.71 7.57
CA GLU A 283 22.46 18.69 6.11
C GLU A 283 21.74 19.94 5.58
N TRP A 284 20.70 20.42 6.27
CA TRP A 284 20.11 21.71 5.93
C TRP A 284 21.08 22.87 6.11
N PHE A 285 21.93 22.85 7.15
CA PHE A 285 23.00 23.83 7.34
C PHE A 285 23.93 23.87 6.13
N TYR A 286 24.36 22.71 5.63
CA TYR A 286 25.17 22.67 4.41
C TYR A 286 24.40 23.13 3.18
N PHE A 287 23.13 22.76 3.01
CA PHE A 287 22.29 23.21 1.88
C PHE A 287 22.16 24.73 1.87
N ALA A 288 21.73 25.33 2.99
CA ALA A 288 21.56 26.76 3.13
C ALA A 288 22.90 27.50 2.98
N LYS A 289 23.99 27.03 3.62
CA LYS A 289 25.32 27.63 3.49
C LYS A 289 25.86 27.55 2.07
N GLY A 290 25.77 26.39 1.43
CA GLY A 290 26.18 26.18 0.04
C GLY A 290 25.37 27.02 -0.95
N TRP A 291 24.06 27.15 -0.73
CA TRP A 291 23.21 28.00 -1.56
C TRP A 291 23.47 29.49 -1.34
N ASN A 292 23.53 29.95 -0.09
CA ASN A 292 23.66 31.36 0.27
C ASN A 292 25.07 31.91 -0.02
N GLU A 293 26.11 31.10 0.14
CA GLU A 293 27.51 31.46 -0.16
C GLU A 293 27.94 31.07 -1.60
N ASN A 294 27.00 30.58 -2.43
CA ASN A 294 27.21 30.21 -3.85
C ASN A 294 28.39 29.23 -4.06
N LYS A 295 28.43 28.14 -3.29
CA LYS A 295 29.58 27.22 -3.27
C LYS A 295 29.54 26.16 -4.35
N GLY A 296 30.68 25.95 -5.01
CA GLY A 296 30.92 24.85 -5.94
C GLY A 296 29.81 24.68 -6.96
N TYR A 297 29.30 23.45 -7.06
CA TYR A 297 28.27 23.07 -8.03
C TYR A 297 26.83 23.22 -7.49
N THR A 298 26.60 23.92 -6.37
CA THR A 298 25.26 24.03 -5.75
C THR A 298 24.22 24.67 -6.68
N ARG A 299 24.63 25.53 -7.62
CA ARG A 299 23.76 26.08 -8.69
C ARG A 299 23.49 25.11 -9.84
N SER A 300 24.34 24.10 -10.03
CA SER A 300 24.24 23.06 -11.05
C SER A 300 23.43 21.83 -10.59
N VAL A 301 22.94 21.84 -9.35
CA VAL A 301 21.95 20.87 -8.82
C VAL A 301 20.57 21.28 -9.32
N ASP A 302 19.72 20.34 -9.72
CA ASP A 302 18.41 20.61 -10.32
C ASP A 302 17.26 20.48 -9.32
N GLU A 303 17.42 19.57 -8.37
CA GLU A 303 16.40 19.24 -7.37
C GLU A 303 17.05 18.93 -6.01
N PHE A 304 16.47 19.49 -4.96
CA PHE A 304 16.77 19.16 -3.57
C PHE A 304 15.60 18.34 -3.02
N ARG A 305 15.86 17.26 -2.29
CA ARG A 305 14.80 16.36 -1.77
C ARG A 305 14.97 16.09 -0.29
N LEU A 306 13.87 16.08 0.44
CA LEU A 306 13.87 15.44 1.76
C LEU A 306 13.78 13.92 1.62
N VAL A 307 14.55 13.22 2.44
CA VAL A 307 14.48 11.75 2.65
C VAL A 307 14.30 11.38 4.13
N GLY A 308 14.12 12.39 4.98
CA GLY A 308 13.88 12.28 6.41
C GLY A 308 13.38 13.61 6.99
N ASN A 309 12.77 13.58 8.18
CA ASN A 309 12.36 14.79 8.89
C ASN A 309 13.56 15.62 9.36
N VAL A 310 13.35 16.93 9.58
CA VAL A 310 14.38 17.86 10.06
C VAL A 310 13.86 18.68 11.25
N ASP A 311 14.53 18.59 12.40
CA ASP A 311 14.23 19.33 13.63
C ASP A 311 15.29 20.42 13.85
N PHE A 312 14.90 21.68 13.63
CA PHE A 312 15.76 22.85 13.76
C PHE A 312 15.98 23.31 15.20
N SER A 313 15.47 22.60 16.21
CA SER A 313 15.78 22.81 17.63
C SER A 313 15.54 24.26 18.12
N GLY A 314 14.57 24.97 17.53
CA GLY A 314 14.26 26.36 17.86
C GLY A 314 13.85 26.57 19.33
N ASN A 315 13.05 25.65 19.88
CA ASN A 315 12.72 25.59 21.30
C ASN A 315 13.91 25.27 22.23
N GLN A 316 15.09 24.99 21.67
CA GLN A 316 16.36 24.79 22.40
C GLN A 316 17.33 25.97 22.22
N GLY A 317 16.84 27.10 21.68
CA GLY A 317 17.60 28.35 21.53
C GLY A 317 18.33 28.51 20.19
N GLN A 318 18.18 27.58 19.24
CA GLN A 318 18.65 27.79 17.88
C GLN A 318 17.80 28.86 17.17
N ASN A 319 18.45 29.75 16.42
CA ASN A 319 17.79 30.75 15.60
C ASN A 319 17.97 30.38 14.13
N TYR A 320 16.88 30.13 13.41
CA TYR A 320 16.94 29.74 11.99
C TYR A 320 17.58 30.82 11.09
N ALA A 321 17.51 32.10 11.48
CA ALA A 321 18.18 33.20 10.76
C ALA A 321 19.69 33.30 11.03
N ASN A 322 20.21 32.65 12.08
CA ASN A 322 21.63 32.54 12.40
C ASN A 322 21.88 31.27 13.24
N TYR A 323 21.79 30.12 12.60
CA TYR A 323 21.88 28.80 13.23
C TYR A 323 23.34 28.42 13.39
N CYS A 324 23.74 27.89 14.56
CA CYS A 324 25.13 27.61 14.88
C CYS A 324 25.34 26.12 15.20
N LEU A 325 26.20 25.45 14.42
CA LEU A 325 26.68 24.09 14.74
C LEU A 325 27.78 24.13 15.83
N SER A 326 28.49 25.26 15.94
CA SER A 326 29.40 25.58 17.03
C SER A 326 29.57 27.10 17.13
N THR A 327 30.19 27.60 18.20
CA THR A 327 30.35 29.02 18.54
C THR A 327 30.88 29.90 17.40
N TYR A 328 31.65 29.33 16.47
CA TYR A 328 32.27 30.03 15.34
C TYR A 328 31.86 29.48 13.96
N ASN A 329 30.89 28.56 13.90
CA ASN A 329 30.36 28.03 12.63
C ASN A 329 28.83 28.17 12.60
N CYS A 330 28.39 29.39 12.26
CA CYS A 330 26.98 29.72 12.05
C CYS A 330 26.68 29.94 10.55
N THR A 331 25.39 29.98 10.21
CA THR A 331 24.87 30.42 8.90
C THR A 331 23.39 30.79 9.01
N SER A 332 22.85 31.53 8.04
CA SER A 332 21.40 31.69 7.91
C SER A 332 20.83 30.47 7.19
N MET A 333 19.88 29.78 7.84
CA MET A 333 19.17 28.64 7.25
C MET A 333 18.13 29.07 6.21
N ILE A 334 17.82 30.37 6.16
CA ILE A 334 16.90 30.99 5.20
C ILE A 334 17.53 30.92 3.80
N VAL A 335 17.02 30.03 2.95
CA VAL A 335 17.63 29.75 1.63
C VAL A 335 17.25 30.87 0.64
N GLY A 336 18.22 31.72 0.28
CA GLY A 336 18.04 32.85 -0.62
C GLY A 336 17.62 34.17 0.04
N TYR A 337 18.04 34.41 1.29
CA TYR A 337 17.65 35.59 2.11
C TYR A 337 18.12 36.97 1.61
N GLN A 338 19.00 36.99 0.60
CA GLN A 338 19.61 38.15 -0.05
C GLN A 338 19.72 37.88 -1.57
N ASN A 339 20.68 38.50 -2.26
CA ASN A 339 20.88 38.43 -3.73
C ASN A 339 20.88 37.01 -4.33
N ASN A 340 21.26 35.99 -3.56
CA ASN A 340 21.33 34.58 -3.96
C ASN A 340 19.97 33.86 -3.94
N ILE A 341 18.94 34.45 -4.57
CA ILE A 341 17.57 33.92 -4.63
C ILE A 341 17.50 32.46 -5.10
N PHE A 342 16.54 31.68 -4.58
CA PHE A 342 16.38 30.25 -4.89
C PHE A 342 15.67 30.04 -6.24
N THR A 343 16.19 29.13 -7.07
CA THR A 343 15.80 28.97 -8.48
C THR A 343 15.65 27.53 -8.96
N LYS A 344 15.48 26.57 -8.05
CA LYS A 344 15.50 25.13 -8.34
C LYS A 344 14.24 24.42 -7.83
N THR A 345 14.19 23.10 -8.00
CA THR A 345 13.13 22.28 -7.41
C THR A 345 13.47 21.93 -5.97
N PHE A 346 12.50 21.99 -5.07
CA PHE A 346 12.56 21.41 -3.73
C PHE A 346 11.35 20.48 -3.54
N ASP A 347 11.59 19.20 -3.26
CA ASP A 347 10.56 18.20 -2.97
C ASP A 347 10.66 17.71 -1.53
N GLY A 348 9.63 17.97 -0.73
CA GLY A 348 9.57 17.48 0.64
C GLY A 348 9.25 15.98 0.75
N GLN A 349 8.73 15.34 -0.31
CA GLN A 349 8.29 13.94 -0.36
C GLN A 349 7.39 13.50 0.82
N GLY A 350 6.74 14.44 1.52
CA GLY A 350 5.90 14.20 2.70
C GLY A 350 6.63 14.32 4.05
N TYR A 351 7.95 14.43 4.06
CA TYR A 351 8.73 14.69 5.28
C TYR A 351 8.51 16.10 5.81
N THR A 352 8.73 16.27 7.12
CA THR A 352 8.41 17.49 7.86
C THR A 352 9.65 18.28 8.26
N LEU A 353 9.62 19.59 8.00
CA LEU A 353 10.52 20.60 8.55
C LEU A 353 9.91 21.16 9.84
N LYS A 354 10.58 21.05 10.99
CA LYS A 354 9.95 21.40 12.28
C LYS A 354 10.83 22.13 13.28
N ASN A 355 10.17 22.71 14.30
CA ASN A 355 10.79 23.38 15.44
C ASN A 355 11.60 24.62 15.01
N ILE A 356 10.94 25.52 14.29
CA ILE A 356 11.55 26.66 13.59
C ILE A 356 11.27 27.94 14.39
N ASN A 357 12.31 28.71 14.67
CA ASN A 357 12.19 30.05 15.25
C ASN A 357 13.10 31.02 14.49
N ILE A 358 12.54 32.13 14.00
CA ILE A 358 13.25 33.12 13.18
C ILE A 358 13.28 34.44 13.95
N ASP A 359 14.45 34.88 14.42
CA ASP A 359 14.64 36.24 14.97
C ASP A 359 15.74 36.97 14.20
N THR A 360 15.40 38.07 13.52
CA THR A 360 16.35 38.89 12.76
C THR A 360 16.76 40.17 13.50
N THR A 361 16.19 40.43 14.68
CA THR A 361 16.28 41.71 15.38
C THR A 361 17.67 42.01 15.95
N SER A 362 18.42 40.97 16.31
CA SER A 362 19.81 41.06 16.81
C SER A 362 20.89 40.88 15.73
N LEU A 363 20.52 40.76 14.46
CA LEU A 363 21.47 40.52 13.37
C LEU A 363 22.05 41.85 12.83
N ASN A 364 23.37 41.91 12.69
CA ASN A 364 24.07 43.04 12.06
C ASN A 364 23.70 43.16 10.57
N ASN A 365 23.78 42.04 9.84
CA ASN A 365 23.39 41.95 8.43
C ASN A 365 21.99 41.36 8.34
N LYS A 366 20.98 42.22 8.25
CA LYS A 366 19.59 41.78 8.23
C LYS A 366 19.20 41.12 6.89
N PRO A 367 18.37 40.06 6.93
CA PRO A 367 17.81 39.46 5.72
C PRO A 367 16.77 40.37 5.08
N TYR A 368 16.82 40.49 3.76
CA TYR A 368 15.86 41.30 2.98
C TYR A 368 14.58 40.51 2.70
N PHE A 369 14.71 39.20 2.48
CA PHE A 369 13.63 38.23 2.39
C PHE A 369 13.69 37.26 3.57
N VAL A 370 12.56 37.03 4.25
CA VAL A 370 12.48 36.22 5.48
C VAL A 370 11.40 35.15 5.38
N GLY A 371 11.79 33.90 5.70
CA GLY A 371 10.93 32.72 5.75
C GLY A 371 11.78 31.46 5.91
N ILE A 372 11.26 30.28 5.59
CA ILE A 372 12.09 29.07 5.42
C ILE A 372 12.99 29.24 4.20
N PHE A 373 12.40 29.78 3.13
CA PHE A 373 13.08 30.32 1.96
C PHE A 373 13.06 31.86 1.99
N GLY A 374 14.03 32.49 1.34
CA GLY A 374 14.09 33.94 1.18
C GLY A 374 13.33 34.39 -0.07
N GLY A 375 14.06 34.95 -1.03
CA GLY A 375 13.55 35.30 -2.34
C GLY A 375 13.63 34.11 -3.31
N THR A 376 12.61 33.90 -4.14
CA THR A 376 12.55 32.78 -5.10
C THR A 376 12.22 33.24 -6.52
N ARG A 377 12.72 32.54 -7.56
CA ARG A 377 12.41 32.84 -8.97
C ARG A 377 12.51 31.60 -9.86
N ASN A 378 11.43 31.27 -10.56
CA ASN A 378 11.26 30.05 -11.36
C ASN A 378 11.52 28.76 -10.55
N ALA A 379 11.33 28.83 -9.23
CA ALA A 379 11.48 27.70 -8.32
C ALA A 379 10.21 26.83 -8.33
N THR A 380 10.36 25.56 -7.95
CA THR A 380 9.23 24.63 -7.76
C THR A 380 9.30 24.00 -6.38
N PHE A 381 8.30 24.24 -5.55
CA PHE A 381 8.13 23.67 -4.23
C PHE A 381 6.96 22.69 -4.25
N LYS A 382 7.22 21.43 -3.88
CA LYS A 382 6.22 20.36 -3.86
C LYS A 382 6.32 19.50 -2.60
N ASN A 383 5.17 19.03 -2.11
CA ASN A 383 5.07 17.95 -1.11
C ASN A 383 5.72 18.26 0.27
N ILE A 384 5.59 19.49 0.77
CA ILE A 384 6.34 19.98 1.93
C ILE A 384 5.42 20.12 3.15
N ASN A 385 5.77 19.43 4.24
CA ASN A 385 5.12 19.63 5.53
C ASN A 385 6.00 20.50 6.44
N VAL A 386 5.39 21.44 7.14
CA VAL A 386 6.07 22.36 8.08
C VAL A 386 5.31 22.45 9.39
N ASP A 387 6.03 22.34 10.51
CA ASP A 387 5.49 22.55 11.87
C ASP A 387 6.43 23.45 12.68
N TYR A 388 6.07 24.71 12.85
CA TYR A 388 6.86 25.66 13.64
C TYR A 388 6.93 25.28 15.14
N MET A 389 6.06 24.39 15.62
CA MET A 389 5.98 23.94 17.02
C MET A 389 5.85 25.08 18.04
N GLY A 390 5.18 26.16 17.65
CA GLY A 390 5.00 27.39 18.46
C GLY A 390 6.13 28.41 18.33
N GLY A 391 7.19 28.14 17.55
CA GLY A 391 8.23 29.11 17.26
C GLY A 391 7.73 30.28 16.40
N GLY A 392 8.31 31.47 16.60
CA GLY A 392 7.84 32.71 15.99
C GLY A 392 8.69 33.19 14.82
N ILE A 393 8.25 34.30 14.22
CA ILE A 393 8.95 35.04 13.16
C ILE A 393 9.01 36.51 13.56
N LYS A 394 10.17 36.96 14.02
CA LYS A 394 10.39 38.30 14.55
C LYS A 394 11.38 39.07 13.68
N VAL A 395 10.90 40.09 12.98
CA VAL A 395 11.65 40.83 11.96
C VAL A 395 11.73 42.31 12.31
N ASN A 396 12.92 42.89 12.16
CA ASN A 396 13.13 44.32 12.16
C ASN A 396 14.05 44.68 10.98
N GLY A 397 13.55 45.45 10.01
CA GLY A 397 14.33 45.92 8.86
C GLY A 397 14.54 44.93 7.70
N GLY A 398 13.76 43.86 7.61
CA GLY A 398 13.53 43.14 6.35
C GLY A 398 12.43 43.83 5.53
N GLU A 399 12.30 43.51 4.24
CA GLU A 399 11.25 44.09 3.37
C GLU A 399 10.10 43.11 3.12
N TYR A 400 10.43 41.81 3.01
CA TYR A 400 9.51 40.75 2.61
C TYR A 400 9.52 39.60 3.63
N VAL A 401 8.39 39.31 4.27
CA VAL A 401 8.28 38.32 5.36
C VAL A 401 7.12 37.36 5.13
N GLY A 402 7.38 36.05 5.18
CA GLY A 402 6.36 35.01 5.18
C GLY A 402 6.80 33.71 5.82
N GLY A 403 5.86 32.93 6.37
CA GLY A 403 6.17 31.68 7.08
C GLY A 403 6.84 30.60 6.23
N PHE A 404 6.54 30.55 4.92
CA PHE A 404 7.20 29.66 3.98
C PHE A 404 8.31 30.37 3.20
N ALA A 405 8.02 31.54 2.62
CA ALA A 405 8.99 32.31 1.85
C ALA A 405 8.87 33.82 2.08
N GLY A 406 9.99 34.55 1.98
CA GLY A 406 9.94 36.02 1.97
C GLY A 406 9.18 36.54 0.76
N GLY A 407 9.53 36.10 -0.44
CA GLY A 407 8.76 36.45 -1.65
C GLY A 407 9.22 35.74 -2.92
N THR A 408 8.38 35.80 -3.95
CA THR A 408 8.66 35.20 -5.26
C THR A 408 8.47 36.17 -6.43
N LEU A 409 9.34 36.05 -7.41
CA LEU A 409 9.18 36.68 -8.72
C LEU A 409 8.36 35.81 -9.69
N ASN A 410 8.50 34.48 -9.58
CA ASN A 410 7.72 33.47 -10.29
C ASN A 410 8.00 32.11 -9.66
N GLY A 411 7.05 31.18 -9.67
CA GLY A 411 7.28 29.79 -9.26
C GLY A 411 6.01 28.97 -9.11
N THR A 412 6.19 27.68 -8.82
CA THR A 412 5.11 26.74 -8.50
C THR A 412 5.22 26.33 -7.04
N PHE A 413 4.15 26.49 -6.28
CA PHE A 413 4.02 26.09 -4.88
C PHE A 413 2.83 25.15 -4.78
N ASN A 414 3.07 23.85 -4.64
CA ASN A 414 2.00 22.86 -4.66
C ASN A 414 2.08 21.85 -3.51
N ASN A 415 0.94 21.52 -2.91
CA ASN A 415 0.84 20.49 -1.87
C ASN A 415 1.76 20.79 -0.66
N ILE A 416 1.43 21.86 0.07
CA ILE A 416 2.23 22.39 1.18
C ILE A 416 1.34 22.60 2.42
N SER A 417 1.79 22.15 3.59
CA SER A 417 1.15 22.48 4.88
C SER A 417 2.08 23.30 5.77
N LEU A 418 1.52 24.32 6.42
CA LEU A 418 2.20 25.23 7.35
C LEU A 418 1.43 25.25 8.67
N ASN A 419 2.06 24.81 9.76
CA ASN A 419 1.36 24.56 11.02
C ASN A 419 2.06 25.19 12.23
N ASN A 420 1.25 25.59 13.23
CA ASN A 420 1.66 25.96 14.58
C ASN A 420 2.73 27.07 14.65
N ILE A 421 2.52 28.17 13.92
CA ILE A 421 3.39 29.34 13.99
C ILE A 421 3.02 30.19 15.22
N GLY A 422 4.02 30.67 15.95
CA GLY A 422 3.84 31.69 16.99
C GLY A 422 3.50 33.07 16.38
N ASP A 423 3.90 34.14 17.07
CA ASP A 423 3.77 35.50 16.53
C ASP A 423 4.61 35.70 15.26
N ILE A 424 3.98 36.24 14.22
CA ILE A 424 4.68 36.88 13.08
C ILE A 424 4.72 38.37 13.36
N SER A 425 5.76 38.83 14.06
CA SER A 425 5.99 40.23 14.45
C SER A 425 6.99 40.88 13.49
N SER A 426 6.60 41.96 12.81
CA SER A 426 7.40 42.54 11.72
C SER A 426 7.42 44.08 11.71
N SER A 427 8.32 44.64 10.91
CA SER A 427 8.42 46.07 10.58
C SER A 427 8.72 46.24 9.08
N SER A 428 7.94 45.59 8.22
CA SER A 428 8.26 45.35 6.81
C SER A 428 7.14 45.79 5.87
N SER A 429 7.47 46.15 4.63
CA SER A 429 6.46 46.60 3.66
C SER A 429 5.51 45.46 3.23
N TYR A 430 5.96 44.20 3.28
CA TYR A 430 5.18 43.04 2.85
C TYR A 430 5.23 41.89 3.88
N VAL A 431 4.09 41.56 4.49
CA VAL A 431 3.98 40.53 5.54
C VAL A 431 2.83 39.56 5.28
N GLY A 432 3.13 38.27 5.14
CA GLY A 432 2.14 37.20 4.95
C GLY A 432 2.29 36.07 5.96
N GLY A 433 1.23 35.31 6.23
CA GLY A 433 1.37 34.04 6.97
C GLY A 433 2.12 32.96 6.16
N PHE A 434 1.94 32.92 4.83
CA PHE A 434 2.66 32.03 3.92
C PHE A 434 3.83 32.73 3.22
N ILE A 435 3.56 33.86 2.55
CA ILE A 435 4.53 34.53 1.68
C ILE A 435 4.39 36.06 1.72
N GLY A 436 5.48 36.80 1.91
CA GLY A 436 5.41 38.27 1.98
C GLY A 436 4.89 38.88 0.68
N TYR A 437 5.51 38.52 -0.45
CA TYR A 437 5.22 39.09 -1.76
C TYR A 437 5.21 38.04 -2.88
N VAL A 438 4.19 38.09 -3.74
CA VAL A 438 4.13 37.38 -5.02
C VAL A 438 4.01 38.39 -6.15
N TYR A 439 5.00 38.40 -7.04
CA TYR A 439 4.82 38.95 -8.39
C TYR A 439 3.95 37.97 -9.18
N ASP A 440 4.53 36.89 -9.73
CA ASP A 440 3.81 35.87 -10.49
C ASP A 440 3.94 34.47 -9.86
N GLY A 441 3.14 33.51 -10.32
CA GLY A 441 3.27 32.10 -9.97
C GLY A 441 1.96 31.33 -9.80
N THR A 442 2.09 30.03 -9.56
CA THR A 442 0.98 29.09 -9.30
C THR A 442 1.06 28.54 -7.89
N PHE A 443 -0.01 28.70 -7.12
CA PHE A 443 -0.14 28.31 -5.72
C PHE A 443 -1.35 27.38 -5.59
N GLY A 444 -1.13 26.11 -5.25
CA GLY A 444 -2.16 25.06 -5.32
C GLY A 444 -2.12 24.08 -4.15
N ASN A 445 -3.27 23.75 -3.58
CA ASN A 445 -3.40 22.77 -2.49
C ASN A 445 -2.50 23.16 -1.29
N ILE A 446 -2.84 24.25 -0.60
CA ILE A 446 -2.05 24.79 0.51
C ILE A 446 -2.92 24.92 1.77
N SER A 447 -2.41 24.53 2.94
CA SER A 447 -3.06 24.77 4.23
C SER A 447 -2.16 25.51 5.22
N LEU A 448 -2.74 26.51 5.89
CA LEU A 448 -2.16 27.24 7.02
C LEU A 448 -3.05 26.97 8.23
N ASN A 449 -2.49 26.39 9.29
CA ASN A 449 -3.24 26.02 10.50
C ASN A 449 -2.52 26.53 11.76
N ASN A 450 -3.23 27.21 12.65
CA ASN A 450 -2.71 27.70 13.93
C ASN A 450 -1.54 28.69 13.74
N ILE A 451 -1.86 29.97 13.48
CA ILE A 451 -0.90 31.09 13.54
C ILE A 451 -1.34 32.00 14.69
N TYR A 452 -0.50 32.19 15.71
CA TYR A 452 -0.91 32.87 16.94
C TYR A 452 -1.25 34.36 16.73
N SER A 453 -0.44 35.11 15.98
CA SER A 453 -0.78 36.46 15.52
C SER A 453 0.02 36.84 14.26
N ILE A 454 -0.45 37.85 13.52
CA ILE A 454 0.32 38.54 12.49
C ILE A 454 0.28 40.04 12.79
N THR A 455 1.41 40.61 13.16
CA THR A 455 1.51 42.01 13.60
C THR A 455 2.64 42.73 12.88
N ASN A 456 2.30 43.78 12.14
CA ASN A 456 3.25 44.62 11.41
C ASN A 456 3.25 46.05 11.96
N ILE A 457 4.42 46.58 12.32
CA ILE A 457 4.60 47.92 12.89
C ILE A 457 5.62 48.69 12.04
N TYR A 458 5.14 49.50 11.11
CA TYR A 458 5.94 50.10 10.03
C TYR A 458 6.19 51.61 10.23
N ALA A 459 7.37 51.95 10.75
CA ALA A 459 7.75 53.31 11.10
C ALA A 459 8.49 54.11 9.98
N SER A 460 8.49 53.63 8.74
CA SER A 460 9.17 54.30 7.61
C SER A 460 8.18 55.05 6.70
N SER A 461 8.69 56.04 5.96
CA SER A 461 7.92 57.07 5.24
C SER A 461 7.88 56.92 3.72
N THR A 462 8.45 55.84 3.16
CA THR A 462 8.76 55.74 1.72
C THR A 462 8.03 54.63 0.96
N SER A 463 7.38 53.69 1.65
CA SER A 463 6.83 52.46 1.04
C SER A 463 5.38 52.23 1.45
N ASN A 464 4.62 51.59 0.57
CA ASN A 464 3.29 51.07 0.86
C ASN A 464 3.40 49.82 1.76
N VAL A 465 2.43 49.61 2.65
CA VAL A 465 2.46 48.49 3.60
C VAL A 465 1.29 47.53 3.33
N TYR A 466 1.60 46.24 3.21
CA TYR A 466 0.64 45.18 2.90
C TYR A 466 0.76 44.03 3.90
N THR A 467 -0.35 43.58 4.49
CA THR A 467 -0.34 42.54 5.55
C THR A 467 -1.54 41.61 5.44
N GLY A 468 -1.34 40.29 5.51
CA GLY A 468 -2.46 39.34 5.46
C GLY A 468 -2.16 37.89 5.83
N GLY A 469 -3.23 37.10 6.06
CA GLY A 469 -3.14 35.75 6.59
C GLY A 469 -2.43 34.73 5.70
N PHE A 470 -2.49 34.90 4.37
CA PHE A 470 -1.71 34.13 3.40
C PHE A 470 -0.54 34.97 2.87
N ALA A 471 -0.83 36.17 2.36
CA ALA A 471 0.17 37.03 1.73
C ALA A 471 0.13 38.50 2.19
N GLY A 472 1.27 39.18 2.14
CA GLY A 472 1.26 40.65 2.17
C GLY A 472 0.66 41.17 0.88
N TYR A 473 1.33 40.89 -0.23
CA TYR A 473 0.89 41.24 -1.57
C TYR A 473 0.91 40.00 -2.47
N ALA A 474 -0.17 39.79 -3.23
CA ALA A 474 -0.31 38.73 -4.21
C ALA A 474 -0.81 39.31 -5.55
N GLY A 475 0.06 39.54 -6.54
CA GLY A 475 -0.44 40.16 -7.77
C GLY A 475 0.52 40.45 -8.92
N SER A 476 0.32 39.71 -10.01
CA SER A 476 0.70 40.07 -11.37
C SER A 476 -0.34 39.44 -12.31
N THR A 477 -0.33 39.80 -13.59
CA THR A 477 -1.43 39.60 -14.54
C THR A 477 -1.85 38.14 -14.78
N ASN A 478 -1.05 37.15 -14.35
CA ASN A 478 -1.31 35.72 -14.55
C ASN A 478 -1.32 34.89 -13.25
N GLY A 479 -1.18 35.52 -12.08
CA GLY A 479 -1.06 34.82 -10.79
C GLY A 479 -2.25 33.90 -10.51
N THR A 480 -2.01 32.66 -10.12
CA THR A 480 -3.05 31.62 -9.99
C THR A 480 -3.02 30.96 -8.63
N PHE A 481 -4.10 31.10 -7.85
CA PHE A 481 -4.23 30.63 -6.47
C PHE A 481 -5.44 29.69 -6.35
N TYR A 482 -5.24 28.43 -5.98
CA TYR A 482 -6.33 27.46 -5.87
C TYR A 482 -6.21 26.46 -4.71
N ASN A 483 -7.36 26.01 -4.19
CA ASN A 483 -7.47 25.06 -3.07
C ASN A 483 -6.62 25.49 -1.87
N ILE A 484 -6.87 26.69 -1.34
CA ILE A 484 -6.12 27.25 -0.21
C ILE A 484 -7.02 27.37 1.03
N SER A 485 -6.52 26.89 2.18
CA SER A 485 -7.25 26.93 3.46
C SER A 485 -6.42 27.60 4.56
N LEU A 486 -7.03 28.57 5.24
CA LEU A 486 -6.49 29.29 6.40
C LEU A 486 -7.40 28.99 7.59
N ASN A 487 -6.86 28.38 8.64
CA ASN A 487 -7.62 27.94 9.81
C ASN A 487 -6.93 28.38 11.10
N ASN A 488 -7.68 28.95 12.05
CA ASN A 488 -7.20 29.36 13.37
C ASN A 488 -6.00 30.32 13.28
N ILE A 489 -6.20 31.48 12.65
CA ILE A 489 -5.23 32.59 12.70
C ILE A 489 -5.75 33.58 13.75
N GLY A 490 -4.87 34.09 14.61
CA GLY A 490 -5.22 35.15 15.56
C GLY A 490 -5.47 36.49 14.89
N SER A 491 -5.19 37.59 15.59
CA SER A 491 -5.34 38.93 15.01
C SER A 491 -4.36 39.14 13.85
N ILE A 492 -4.83 39.86 12.82
CA ILE A 492 -4.05 40.31 11.68
C ILE A 492 -4.04 41.84 11.72
N SER A 493 -2.94 42.39 12.22
CA SER A 493 -2.82 43.81 12.59
C SER A 493 -1.71 44.52 11.82
N ASN A 494 -1.97 45.77 11.44
CA ASN A 494 -1.04 46.64 10.75
C ASN A 494 -1.08 48.04 11.36
N SER A 495 0.07 48.59 11.74
CA SER A 495 0.18 49.98 12.21
C SER A 495 1.37 50.67 11.57
N ALA A 496 1.09 51.74 10.82
CA ALA A 496 2.05 52.43 10.00
C ALA A 496 2.03 53.95 10.23
N SER A 497 3.20 54.57 10.07
CA SER A 497 3.37 56.02 10.26
C SER A 497 2.51 56.87 9.30
N ASP A 498 2.14 58.07 9.76
CA ASP A 498 1.33 59.06 9.02
C ASP A 498 1.87 59.42 7.63
N SER A 499 3.16 59.22 7.41
CA SER A 499 3.84 59.46 6.13
C SER A 499 3.66 58.35 5.09
N VAL A 500 3.06 57.22 5.43
CA VAL A 500 2.75 56.15 4.45
C VAL A 500 1.56 56.57 3.58
N PHE A 501 1.62 56.28 2.27
CA PHE A 501 0.54 56.60 1.34
C PHE A 501 -0.60 55.57 1.34
N TYR A 502 -0.24 54.28 1.37
CA TYR A 502 -1.20 53.17 1.27
C TYR A 502 -0.91 52.08 2.30
N VAL A 503 -1.92 51.73 3.08
CA VAL A 503 -1.88 50.61 4.04
C VAL A 503 -3.03 49.64 3.77
N TYR A 504 -2.71 48.39 3.42
CA TYR A 504 -3.68 47.37 3.03
C TYR A 504 -3.57 46.12 3.91
N THR A 505 -4.69 45.71 4.51
CA THR A 505 -4.73 44.62 5.49
C THR A 505 -5.90 43.68 5.20
N GLY A 506 -5.70 42.36 5.23
CA GLY A 506 -6.82 41.44 5.03
C GLY A 506 -6.59 39.97 5.38
N GLY A 507 -7.69 39.24 5.60
CA GLY A 507 -7.67 37.87 6.13
C GLY A 507 -6.93 36.86 5.26
N PHE A 508 -6.96 37.03 3.94
CA PHE A 508 -6.14 36.28 2.97
C PHE A 508 -4.94 37.10 2.53
N ALA A 509 -5.13 38.35 2.09
CA ALA A 509 -4.01 39.19 1.66
C ALA A 509 -4.17 40.67 2.06
N GLY A 510 -3.05 41.40 2.11
CA GLY A 510 -3.11 42.86 2.11
C GLY A 510 -3.68 43.37 0.77
N ARG A 511 -3.04 43.01 -0.34
CA ARG A 511 -3.53 43.30 -1.70
C ARG A 511 -3.51 42.06 -2.58
N THR A 512 -4.58 41.85 -3.33
CA THR A 512 -4.68 40.92 -4.45
C THR A 512 -4.76 41.71 -5.77
N ASP A 513 -4.01 41.30 -6.79
CA ASP A 513 -4.01 41.96 -8.10
C ASP A 513 -4.10 40.99 -9.29
N SER A 514 -4.94 41.35 -10.26
CA SER A 514 -5.12 40.83 -11.63
C SER A 514 -5.24 39.31 -11.88
N GLY A 515 -4.95 38.46 -10.90
CA GLY A 515 -4.92 37.00 -10.99
C GLY A 515 -6.25 36.31 -10.72
N THR A 516 -6.17 34.99 -10.55
CA THR A 516 -7.31 34.11 -10.26
C THR A 516 -7.22 33.49 -8.85
N TYR A 517 -8.33 33.52 -8.12
CA TYR A 517 -8.45 33.08 -6.72
C TYR A 517 -9.63 32.12 -6.62
N THR A 518 -9.37 30.80 -6.56
CA THR A 518 -10.40 29.77 -6.74
C THR A 518 -10.41 28.73 -5.60
N ASN A 519 -11.58 28.38 -5.05
CA ASN A 519 -11.69 27.42 -3.94
C ASN A 519 -10.81 27.83 -2.74
N ILE A 520 -11.19 28.88 -2.03
CA ILE A 520 -10.43 29.39 -0.87
C ILE A 520 -11.33 29.48 0.37
N SER A 521 -10.86 29.02 1.53
CA SER A 521 -11.60 29.10 2.79
C SER A 521 -10.79 29.70 3.94
N LEU A 522 -11.36 30.69 4.61
CA LEU A 522 -10.86 31.31 5.85
C LEU A 522 -11.80 30.91 6.99
N ASN A 523 -11.27 30.21 8.00
CA ASN A 523 -12.04 29.74 9.15
C ASN A 523 -11.36 30.17 10.45
N ASN A 524 -12.11 30.77 11.39
CA ASN A 524 -11.59 31.21 12.69
C ASN A 524 -10.38 32.13 12.54
N ILE A 525 -10.59 33.30 11.93
CA ILE A 525 -9.60 34.38 11.86
C ILE A 525 -9.95 35.40 12.94
N GLY A 526 -8.97 35.86 13.72
CA GLY A 526 -9.16 36.91 14.72
C GLY A 526 -9.43 38.28 14.11
N ASP A 527 -9.35 39.32 14.94
CA ASP A 527 -9.62 40.69 14.52
C ASP A 527 -8.63 41.15 13.44
N ILE A 528 -9.15 41.75 12.37
CA ILE A 528 -8.36 42.21 11.22
C ILE A 528 -8.37 43.73 11.25
N TYR A 529 -7.26 44.37 11.63
CA TYR A 529 -7.28 45.80 11.91
C TYR A 529 -6.05 46.59 11.47
N SER A 530 -6.31 47.87 11.22
CA SER A 530 -5.34 48.86 10.72
C SER A 530 -5.36 50.11 11.61
N HIS A 531 -4.20 50.61 12.03
CA HIS A 531 -4.07 51.81 12.86
C HIS A 531 -2.96 52.74 12.33
N ASN A 532 -3.32 53.73 11.52
CA ASN A 532 -2.37 54.51 10.72
C ASN A 532 -2.84 55.95 10.47
N GLY A 533 -1.92 56.92 10.44
CA GLY A 533 -2.20 58.24 9.84
C GLY A 533 -2.15 58.27 8.30
N SER A 534 -1.94 57.11 7.66
CA SER A 534 -1.79 56.94 6.19
C SER A 534 -2.92 57.58 5.40
N GLN A 535 -2.60 58.19 4.23
CA GLN A 535 -3.58 58.90 3.39
C GLN A 535 -4.76 58.03 2.94
N ILE A 536 -4.46 56.79 2.55
CA ILE A 536 -5.46 55.77 2.20
C ILE A 536 -5.14 54.50 3.00
N SER A 537 -6.15 53.94 3.65
CA SER A 537 -6.07 52.57 4.15
C SER A 537 -7.33 51.79 3.81
N SER A 538 -7.17 50.50 3.52
CA SER A 538 -8.31 49.62 3.24
C SER A 538 -8.11 48.27 3.92
N THR A 539 -9.09 47.87 4.72
CA THR A 539 -9.08 46.64 5.52
C THR A 539 -10.26 45.75 5.11
N GLY A 540 -10.06 44.44 4.93
CA GLY A 540 -11.13 43.55 4.50
C GLY A 540 -11.00 42.10 4.96
N GLY A 541 -12.13 41.45 5.21
CA GLY A 541 -12.18 40.07 5.71
C GLY A 541 -11.46 39.05 4.83
N PHE A 542 -11.36 39.32 3.52
CA PHE A 542 -10.51 38.58 2.59
C PHE A 542 -9.28 39.41 2.16
N THR A 543 -9.47 40.64 1.70
CA THR A 543 -8.36 41.46 1.19
C THR A 543 -8.53 42.95 1.47
N GLY A 544 -7.43 43.67 1.69
CA GLY A 544 -7.45 45.13 1.80
C GLY A 544 -7.77 45.80 0.46
N TRP A 545 -7.13 45.34 -0.63
CA TRP A 545 -7.43 45.75 -2.00
C TRP A 545 -7.63 44.54 -2.92
N ALA A 546 -8.74 44.51 -3.65
CA ALA A 546 -9.07 43.48 -4.63
C ALA A 546 -8.96 43.98 -6.07
N ASN A 547 -8.19 43.27 -6.89
CA ASN A 547 -8.30 43.29 -8.34
C ASN A 547 -8.15 41.85 -8.89
N GLY A 548 -8.91 41.46 -9.93
CA GLY A 548 -8.86 40.12 -10.55
C GLY A 548 -10.16 39.30 -10.50
N THR A 549 -10.06 37.97 -10.52
CA THR A 549 -11.20 37.02 -10.55
C THR A 549 -11.24 36.13 -9.31
N TYR A 550 -12.40 36.09 -8.65
CA TYR A 550 -12.62 35.47 -7.34
C TYR A 550 -13.78 34.48 -7.43
N THR A 551 -13.49 33.19 -7.25
CA THR A 551 -14.44 32.09 -7.47
C THR A 551 -14.44 31.10 -6.32
N ASN A 552 -15.61 30.69 -5.83
CA ASN A 552 -15.73 29.70 -4.76
C ASN A 552 -14.96 30.08 -3.48
N ILE A 553 -15.35 31.16 -2.82
CA ILE A 553 -14.67 31.65 -1.60
C ILE A 553 -15.60 31.60 -0.39
N SER A 554 -15.05 31.22 0.77
CA SER A 554 -15.80 31.11 2.03
C SER A 554 -15.04 31.76 3.18
N LEU A 555 -15.71 32.67 3.88
CA LEU A 555 -15.24 33.32 5.11
C LEU A 555 -16.20 32.92 6.24
N ASN A 556 -15.67 32.32 7.30
CA ASN A 556 -16.46 31.80 8.40
C ASN A 556 -15.78 32.04 9.75
N ASN A 557 -16.46 32.71 10.68
CA ASN A 557 -15.89 33.14 11.98
C ASN A 557 -14.66 34.05 11.75
N ILE A 558 -14.92 35.29 11.32
CA ILE A 558 -13.91 36.35 11.19
C ILE A 558 -14.19 37.36 12.31
N GLY A 559 -13.15 37.82 13.01
CA GLY A 559 -13.24 38.83 14.08
C GLY A 559 -13.68 40.21 13.59
N ASP A 560 -13.55 41.21 14.45
CA ASP A 560 -13.89 42.60 14.12
C ASP A 560 -12.92 43.15 13.06
N ILE A 561 -13.47 43.84 12.06
CA ILE A 561 -12.74 44.36 10.90
C ILE A 561 -12.71 45.88 11.01
N SER A 562 -11.58 46.45 11.42
CA SER A 562 -11.52 47.85 11.84
C SER A 562 -10.35 48.65 11.26
N ASN A 563 -10.59 49.94 11.00
CA ASN A 563 -9.60 50.84 10.42
C ASN A 563 -9.66 52.20 11.11
N TYR A 564 -8.53 52.60 11.72
CA TYR A 564 -8.41 53.76 12.58
C TYR A 564 -7.31 54.70 12.09
N GLY A 565 -7.67 55.96 11.83
CA GLY A 565 -6.71 56.98 11.44
C GLY A 565 -7.31 58.35 11.18
N SER A 566 -6.65 59.15 10.34
CA SER A 566 -6.92 60.58 10.10
C SER A 566 -7.31 60.93 8.65
N ALA A 567 -7.59 59.94 7.80
CA ALA A 567 -7.76 60.12 6.35
C ALA A 567 -8.83 59.17 5.77
N SER A 568 -8.71 58.74 4.51
CA SER A 568 -9.75 57.95 3.83
C SER A 568 -9.62 56.45 4.11
N HIS A 569 -10.48 55.93 4.99
CA HIS A 569 -10.33 54.60 5.59
C HIS A 569 -11.49 53.66 5.31
N HIS A 570 -11.22 52.62 4.52
CA HIS A 570 -12.20 51.62 4.12
C HIS A 570 -12.11 50.36 5.02
N SER A 571 -13.27 49.79 5.35
CA SER A 571 -13.42 48.53 6.13
C SER A 571 -14.57 47.70 5.57
N SER A 572 -14.42 46.37 5.46
CA SER A 572 -15.50 45.52 4.91
C SER A 572 -15.39 44.03 5.19
N GLY A 573 -16.50 43.31 5.03
CA GLY A 573 -16.55 41.85 5.22
C GLY A 573 -15.75 41.03 4.20
N PHE A 574 -15.44 41.57 3.01
CA PHE A 574 -14.66 40.86 1.99
C PHE A 574 -13.47 41.70 1.47
N ALA A 575 -13.71 42.79 0.72
CA ALA A 575 -12.65 43.57 0.08
C ALA A 575 -12.71 45.06 0.44
N GLY A 576 -11.71 45.55 1.21
CA GLY A 576 -11.68 46.94 1.70
C GLY A 576 -11.88 47.97 0.58
N SER A 577 -11.16 47.79 -0.53
CA SER A 577 -11.44 48.45 -1.80
C SER A 577 -11.37 47.47 -2.97
N ILE A 578 -12.18 47.69 -4.02
CA ILE A 578 -12.07 47.02 -5.32
C ILE A 578 -11.54 48.00 -6.35
N GLY A 579 -10.54 47.59 -7.14
CA GLY A 579 -10.19 48.21 -8.41
C GLY A 579 -11.28 47.91 -9.45
N TYR A 580 -11.12 46.78 -10.14
CA TYR A 580 -12.17 46.08 -10.90
C TYR A 580 -12.19 44.60 -10.49
N GLY A 581 -13.22 43.84 -10.85
CA GLY A 581 -13.17 42.39 -10.67
C GLY A 581 -14.45 41.63 -10.94
N SER A 582 -14.30 40.30 -11.00
CA SER A 582 -15.42 39.35 -11.07
C SER A 582 -15.44 38.49 -9.81
N PHE A 583 -16.58 38.45 -9.15
CA PHE A 583 -16.79 37.80 -7.86
C PHE A 583 -17.94 36.80 -8.00
N THR A 584 -17.66 35.50 -7.88
CA THR A 584 -18.61 34.41 -8.15
C THR A 584 -18.58 33.36 -7.04
N ASN A 585 -19.75 32.93 -6.57
CA ASN A 585 -19.89 31.87 -5.55
C ASN A 585 -19.12 32.22 -4.26
N ILE A 586 -19.53 33.26 -3.54
CA ILE A 586 -18.84 33.73 -2.32
C ILE A 586 -19.79 33.72 -1.13
N SER A 587 -19.32 33.19 0.01
CA SER A 587 -20.08 33.14 1.27
C SER A 587 -19.33 33.81 2.41
N LEU A 588 -20.05 34.65 3.15
CA LEU A 588 -19.61 35.27 4.41
C LEU A 588 -20.56 34.82 5.52
N ASN A 589 -20.02 34.23 6.58
CA ASN A 589 -20.77 33.80 7.76
C ASN A 589 -20.05 34.22 9.05
N ASN A 590 -20.79 34.75 10.03
CA ASN A 590 -20.25 35.18 11.32
C ASN A 590 -18.98 36.05 11.18
N ILE A 591 -19.17 37.22 10.55
CA ILE A 591 -18.19 38.30 10.47
C ILE A 591 -18.45 39.26 11.64
N GLY A 592 -17.40 39.70 12.33
CA GLY A 592 -17.46 40.73 13.37
C GLY A 592 -17.76 42.13 12.83
N ASN A 593 -17.79 43.12 13.73
CA ASN A 593 -18.17 44.50 13.42
C ASN A 593 -17.22 45.14 12.40
N ILE A 594 -17.78 45.93 11.47
CA ILE A 594 -17.03 46.59 10.39
C ILE A 594 -16.95 48.10 10.67
N ASN A 595 -15.77 48.56 11.10
CA ASN A 595 -15.57 49.91 11.65
C ASN A 595 -14.55 50.75 10.86
N SER A 596 -14.89 52.00 10.55
CA SER A 596 -14.03 53.05 9.98
C SER A 596 -14.28 54.36 10.72
N ASN A 597 -13.25 55.02 11.23
CA ASN A 597 -13.44 56.23 12.07
C ASN A 597 -13.53 57.55 11.29
N PHE A 598 -12.85 57.67 10.15
CA PHE A 598 -12.66 58.92 9.39
C PHE A 598 -12.97 58.66 7.91
N ASN A 599 -13.74 59.56 7.26
CA ASN A 599 -14.36 59.33 5.94
C ASN A 599 -14.95 57.91 5.83
N ARG A 600 -16.10 57.68 6.49
CA ARG A 600 -16.62 56.39 6.99
C ARG A 600 -17.10 55.39 5.93
N LEU A 601 -16.22 55.04 4.98
CA LEU A 601 -16.55 54.27 3.80
C LEU A 601 -16.49 52.76 4.07
N SER A 602 -17.42 52.29 4.92
CA SER A 602 -17.56 50.89 5.32
C SER A 602 -18.72 50.19 4.60
N GLY A 603 -18.55 48.91 4.26
CA GLY A 603 -19.65 48.13 3.68
C GLY A 603 -19.57 46.63 3.97
N GLY A 604 -20.73 45.98 4.03
CA GLY A 604 -20.83 44.59 4.49
C GLY A 604 -20.10 43.56 3.61
N PHE A 605 -19.92 43.85 2.32
CA PHE A 605 -19.04 43.10 1.41
C PHE A 605 -17.80 43.92 1.02
N VAL A 606 -17.97 45.20 0.66
CA VAL A 606 -16.91 46.06 0.12
C VAL A 606 -16.95 47.48 0.70
N GLY A 607 -15.80 48.07 1.00
CA GLY A 607 -15.75 49.47 1.46
C GLY A 607 -15.94 50.45 0.30
N TYR A 608 -15.05 50.41 -0.69
CA TYR A 608 -15.02 51.31 -1.84
C TYR A 608 -14.90 50.56 -3.18
N VAL A 609 -15.67 50.94 -4.21
CA VAL A 609 -15.52 50.41 -5.58
C VAL A 609 -15.03 51.49 -6.55
N ASN A 610 -13.87 51.29 -7.19
CA ASN A 610 -13.29 52.23 -8.15
C ASN A 610 -13.90 52.12 -9.55
N ASP A 611 -14.04 50.89 -10.06
CA ASP A 611 -14.37 50.62 -11.47
C ASP A 611 -15.36 49.46 -11.59
N ASN A 612 -15.75 49.15 -12.83
CA ASN A 612 -16.77 48.17 -13.19
C ASN A 612 -16.50 46.80 -12.56
N SER A 613 -17.52 46.23 -11.91
CA SER A 613 -17.38 44.99 -11.14
C SER A 613 -18.63 44.12 -11.22
N THR A 614 -18.47 42.79 -11.26
CA THR A 614 -19.57 41.82 -11.39
C THR A 614 -19.66 40.91 -10.16
N PHE A 615 -20.84 40.87 -9.54
CA PHE A 615 -21.12 40.12 -8.30
C PHE A 615 -22.20 39.05 -8.57
N LYS A 616 -21.81 37.78 -8.55
CA LYS A 616 -22.66 36.63 -8.84
C LYS A 616 -22.67 35.62 -7.70
N ASN A 617 -23.85 35.11 -7.32
CA ASN A 617 -24.00 34.06 -6.30
C ASN A 617 -23.27 34.43 -4.98
N ILE A 618 -23.56 35.62 -4.45
CA ILE A 618 -22.93 36.16 -3.22
C ILE A 618 -23.92 36.05 -2.07
N TYR A 619 -23.54 35.38 -0.98
CA TYR A 619 -24.42 35.08 0.15
C TYR A 619 -23.77 35.55 1.46
N ILE A 620 -24.44 36.43 2.22
CA ILE A 620 -23.86 37.06 3.42
C ILE A 620 -24.83 36.93 4.60
N PHE A 621 -24.44 36.20 5.65
CA PHE A 621 -25.21 36.09 6.89
C PHE A 621 -24.57 36.88 8.02
N PHE A 622 -25.22 37.99 8.40
CA PHE A 622 -24.85 38.78 9.58
C PHE A 622 -25.58 38.25 10.81
N ASN A 623 -24.82 38.06 11.90
CA ASN A 623 -25.35 37.65 13.19
C ASN A 623 -26.00 38.83 13.94
N PRO A 624 -26.88 38.58 14.93
CA PRO A 624 -27.54 39.64 15.68
C PRO A 624 -26.57 40.52 16.45
N ASN A 625 -26.89 41.81 16.57
CA ASN A 625 -26.06 42.90 17.12
C ASN A 625 -24.86 43.28 16.24
N MET A 626 -24.80 42.82 14.98
CA MET A 626 -23.77 43.20 14.03
C MET A 626 -23.84 44.69 13.69
N SER A 627 -22.70 45.40 13.77
CA SER A 627 -22.59 46.80 13.38
C SER A 627 -21.67 47.02 12.17
N ILE A 628 -22.09 47.97 11.33
CA ILE A 628 -21.27 48.61 10.30
C ILE A 628 -21.26 50.11 10.64
N SER A 629 -20.15 50.80 10.38
CA SER A 629 -20.02 52.25 10.60
C SER A 629 -21.26 53.05 10.20
N ILE A 630 -21.53 54.10 10.98
CA ILE A 630 -22.43 55.19 10.58
C ILE A 630 -21.99 55.69 9.19
N ASP A 631 -22.94 55.91 8.29
CA ASP A 631 -22.70 56.32 6.89
C ASP A 631 -22.07 55.22 5.99
N GLY A 632 -22.29 53.94 6.31
CA GLY A 632 -21.89 52.78 5.49
C GLY A 632 -23.02 52.19 4.61
N GLY A 633 -22.82 50.97 4.08
CA GLY A 633 -23.82 50.23 3.29
C GLY A 633 -23.86 48.72 3.55
N LYS A 634 -24.95 48.04 3.21
CA LYS A 634 -25.14 46.60 3.50
C LYS A 634 -24.29 45.71 2.62
N PHE A 635 -24.12 46.06 1.35
CA PHE A 635 -23.17 45.41 0.43
C PHE A 635 -21.92 46.27 0.22
N PHE A 636 -22.08 47.50 -0.28
CA PHE A 636 -20.94 48.40 -0.53
C PHE A 636 -21.07 49.73 0.21
N GLY A 637 -19.95 50.26 0.71
CA GLY A 637 -19.91 51.56 1.39
C GLY A 637 -20.06 52.73 0.42
N VAL A 638 -19.27 52.76 -0.65
CA VAL A 638 -19.42 53.72 -1.76
C VAL A 638 -18.88 53.16 -3.08
N LYS A 639 -19.29 53.77 -4.19
CA LYS A 639 -18.71 53.54 -5.52
C LYS A 639 -18.29 54.87 -6.15
N TYR A 640 -17.28 54.84 -7.02
CA TYR A 640 -16.96 55.96 -7.90
C TYR A 640 -18.15 56.25 -8.84
N SER A 641 -18.32 57.50 -9.28
CA SER A 641 -19.52 57.94 -10.01
C SER A 641 -19.80 57.07 -11.25
N ASN A 642 -18.76 56.77 -12.00
CA ASN A 642 -18.83 56.11 -13.31
C ASN A 642 -18.74 54.57 -13.23
N ALA A 643 -18.49 53.99 -12.05
CA ALA A 643 -18.39 52.54 -11.89
C ALA A 643 -19.76 51.86 -12.05
N ASN A 644 -19.89 50.92 -12.98
CA ASN A 644 -21.11 50.13 -13.17
C ASN A 644 -21.01 48.80 -12.41
N LEU A 645 -21.99 48.51 -11.58
CA LEU A 645 -22.03 47.33 -10.73
C LEU A 645 -23.13 46.39 -11.23
N THR A 646 -22.75 45.17 -11.61
CA THR A 646 -23.71 44.13 -12.03
C THR A 646 -23.91 43.15 -10.89
N PHE A 647 -25.18 42.94 -10.52
CA PHE A 647 -25.59 41.96 -9.51
C PHE A 647 -26.36 40.82 -10.18
N ASP A 648 -26.10 39.59 -9.75
CA ASP A 648 -26.82 38.39 -10.16
C ASP A 648 -26.87 37.41 -8.96
N ASN A 649 -28.06 37.08 -8.46
CA ASN A 649 -28.22 36.18 -7.32
C ASN A 649 -27.38 36.59 -6.08
N VAL A 650 -27.56 37.82 -5.61
CA VAL A 650 -26.91 38.37 -4.42
C VAL A 650 -27.91 38.47 -3.27
N HIS A 651 -27.56 37.90 -2.11
CA HIS A 651 -28.42 37.76 -0.93
C HIS A 651 -27.70 38.19 0.36
N ILE A 652 -28.36 39.02 1.18
CA ILE A 652 -27.87 39.44 2.51
C ILE A 652 -28.96 39.14 3.55
N TYR A 653 -28.57 38.50 4.66
CA TYR A 653 -29.45 38.16 5.78
C TYR A 653 -29.00 38.95 7.02
N HIS A 654 -29.90 39.75 7.62
CA HIS A 654 -29.62 40.50 8.85
C HIS A 654 -30.84 40.61 9.77
N HIS A 655 -30.61 40.86 11.07
CA HIS A 655 -31.68 41.06 12.04
C HIS A 655 -32.35 42.44 11.88
N VAL A 656 -33.65 42.52 12.19
CA VAL A 656 -34.49 43.71 11.96
C VAL A 656 -34.08 44.97 12.73
N SER A 657 -33.39 44.84 13.87
CA SER A 657 -32.83 45.98 14.63
C SER A 657 -31.50 46.49 14.08
N ASP A 658 -30.86 45.74 13.18
CA ASP A 658 -29.44 45.87 12.86
C ASP A 658 -29.26 46.53 11.49
N LEU A 659 -28.10 47.14 11.26
CA LEU A 659 -27.72 47.78 9.99
C LEU A 659 -28.67 48.90 9.51
N THR A 660 -29.43 49.51 10.43
CA THR A 660 -30.37 50.62 10.15
C THR A 660 -29.68 51.87 9.56
N ASN A 661 -28.44 52.14 9.99
CA ASN A 661 -27.63 53.26 9.55
C ASN A 661 -26.75 52.95 8.31
N ALA A 662 -26.71 51.69 7.85
CA ALA A 662 -25.91 51.26 6.72
C ALA A 662 -26.80 51.24 5.46
N ASN A 663 -26.90 52.38 4.77
CA ASN A 663 -27.91 52.59 3.73
C ASN A 663 -27.39 53.24 2.42
N ASN A 664 -26.08 53.47 2.25
CA ASN A 664 -25.53 54.12 1.05
C ASN A 664 -25.84 53.38 -0.27
N ASP A 665 -26.02 52.06 -0.20
CA ASP A 665 -26.31 51.18 -1.33
C ASP A 665 -27.82 50.90 -1.53
N ASN A 666 -28.71 51.62 -0.83
CA ASN A 666 -30.16 51.36 -0.81
C ASN A 666 -30.83 51.34 -2.20
N SER A 667 -30.32 52.10 -3.16
CA SER A 667 -30.82 52.14 -4.54
C SER A 667 -30.63 50.82 -5.30
N TYR A 668 -29.75 49.94 -4.81
CA TYR A 668 -29.48 48.61 -5.35
C TYR A 668 -30.20 47.49 -4.59
N TRP A 669 -30.92 47.78 -3.50
CA TRP A 669 -31.64 46.78 -2.73
C TRP A 669 -32.95 46.33 -3.39
N ASN A 670 -33.36 45.12 -3.02
CA ASN A 670 -34.71 44.60 -3.12
C ASN A 670 -35.10 44.00 -1.75
N ASP A 671 -36.27 44.34 -1.23
CA ASP A 671 -36.81 43.66 -0.05
C ASP A 671 -37.34 42.27 -0.44
N PHE A 672 -36.58 41.23 -0.11
CA PHE A 672 -36.95 39.86 -0.44
C PHE A 672 -38.18 39.39 0.35
N ASN A 673 -38.37 39.89 1.57
CA ASN A 673 -39.51 39.52 2.42
C ASN A 673 -40.85 39.93 1.81
N THR A 674 -40.87 41.03 1.04
CA THR A 674 -42.08 41.55 0.37
C THR A 674 -42.16 41.15 -1.10
N ASN A 675 -41.06 41.20 -1.85
CA ASN A 675 -41.07 41.08 -3.31
C ASN A 675 -40.59 39.70 -3.83
N GLY A 676 -40.01 38.85 -2.99
CA GLY A 676 -39.29 37.66 -3.43
C GLY A 676 -38.00 38.02 -4.18
N TYR A 677 -37.57 37.14 -5.11
CA TYR A 677 -36.29 37.28 -5.82
C TYR A 677 -36.33 38.32 -6.95
N VAL A 678 -35.36 39.23 -6.96
CA VAL A 678 -35.08 40.13 -8.10
C VAL A 678 -33.62 39.98 -8.53
N SER A 679 -33.38 39.65 -9.80
CA SER A 679 -32.08 39.18 -10.27
C SER A 679 -30.98 40.25 -10.27
N ASN A 680 -31.29 41.47 -10.69
CA ASN A 680 -30.33 42.58 -10.83
C ASN A 680 -30.27 43.48 -9.58
N LYS A 681 -30.58 42.93 -8.41
CA LYS A 681 -30.65 43.63 -7.12
C LYS A 681 -29.96 42.83 -6.02
N ILE A 682 -29.57 43.53 -4.96
CA ILE A 682 -29.14 42.95 -3.69
C ILE A 682 -30.41 42.55 -2.94
N ASN A 683 -30.68 41.26 -2.82
CA ASN A 683 -31.87 40.75 -2.14
C ASN A 683 -31.63 40.78 -0.61
N ILE A 684 -32.35 41.66 0.08
CA ILE A 684 -32.24 41.85 1.53
C ILE A 684 -33.29 40.98 2.23
N HIS A 685 -32.81 40.11 3.11
CA HIS A 685 -33.59 39.21 3.95
C HIS A 685 -33.57 39.73 5.38
N THR A 686 -34.68 40.29 5.83
CA THR A 686 -34.80 40.84 7.19
C THR A 686 -35.40 39.79 8.11
N TYR A 687 -34.62 39.29 9.06
CA TYR A 687 -35.06 38.29 10.04
C TYR A 687 -35.29 38.90 11.43
N ASN A 688 -36.00 38.17 12.28
CA ASN A 688 -36.14 38.47 13.71
C ASN A 688 -35.91 37.18 14.53
N ARG A 689 -35.89 37.29 15.87
CA ARG A 689 -35.63 36.17 16.78
C ARG A 689 -36.49 34.91 16.54
N SER A 690 -37.71 35.01 16.00
CA SER A 690 -38.57 33.83 15.78
C SER A 690 -38.29 33.08 14.47
N ASN A 691 -37.69 33.73 13.47
CA ASN A 691 -37.47 33.15 12.14
C ASN A 691 -35.99 33.11 11.69
N GLN A 692 -35.05 33.65 12.49
CA GLN A 692 -33.60 33.62 12.25
C GLN A 692 -33.09 32.24 11.81
N GLN A 693 -33.49 31.15 12.49
CA GLN A 693 -33.04 29.80 12.14
C GLN A 693 -33.48 29.38 10.74
N SER A 694 -34.67 29.80 10.28
CA SER A 694 -35.16 29.49 8.93
C SER A 694 -34.33 30.22 7.87
N PHE A 695 -34.04 31.50 8.09
CA PHE A 695 -33.16 32.29 7.20
C PHE A 695 -31.71 31.78 7.23
N TYR A 696 -31.23 31.27 8.36
CA TYR A 696 -29.90 30.64 8.43
C TYR A 696 -29.84 29.31 7.66
N GLN A 697 -30.90 28.48 7.68
CA GLN A 697 -30.97 27.30 6.82
C GLN A 697 -31.09 27.67 5.33
N ASP A 698 -31.82 28.73 4.99
CA ASP A 698 -31.89 29.26 3.61
C ASP A 698 -30.56 29.85 3.11
N PHE A 699 -29.77 30.45 4.00
CA PHE A 699 -28.38 30.83 3.73
C PHE A 699 -27.50 29.59 3.52
N LEU A 700 -27.55 28.61 4.43
CA LEU A 700 -26.74 27.39 4.35
C LEU A 700 -27.06 26.55 3.09
N SER A 701 -28.32 26.53 2.64
CA SER A 701 -28.72 25.84 1.41
C SER A 701 -28.02 26.41 0.17
N LYS A 702 -27.66 27.70 0.18
CA LYS A 702 -26.90 28.38 -0.87
C LYS A 702 -25.40 28.29 -0.63
N ALA A 703 -24.93 28.62 0.57
CA ALA A 703 -23.51 28.63 0.91
C ALA A 703 -22.84 27.24 0.78
N ASN A 704 -23.56 26.15 1.08
CA ASN A 704 -23.03 24.79 0.93
C ASN A 704 -22.98 24.28 -0.52
N THR A 705 -23.49 25.04 -1.50
CA THR A 705 -23.24 24.74 -2.93
C THR A 705 -21.84 25.18 -3.39
N ILE A 706 -21.15 26.01 -2.59
CA ILE A 706 -19.84 26.55 -2.92
C ILE A 706 -18.77 25.49 -2.66
N SER A 707 -17.95 25.21 -3.68
CA SER A 707 -16.83 24.27 -3.57
C SER A 707 -15.81 24.74 -2.54
N ARG A 708 -15.42 23.86 -1.61
CA ARG A 708 -14.42 24.13 -0.57
C ARG A 708 -13.05 23.59 -0.99
N PRO A 709 -11.94 24.09 -0.42
CA PRO A 709 -10.61 23.53 -0.67
C PRO A 709 -10.54 22.04 -0.29
N THR A 710 -9.91 21.23 -1.13
CA THR A 710 -9.38 19.94 -0.69
C THR A 710 -8.12 20.19 0.14
N PRO A 711 -7.94 19.55 1.32
CA PRO A 711 -6.68 19.62 2.06
C PRO A 711 -5.49 19.18 1.21
N PRO A 712 -4.26 19.66 1.48
CA PRO A 712 -3.04 19.09 0.91
C PRO A 712 -3.01 17.58 1.20
N THR A 713 -2.72 16.78 0.18
CA THR A 713 -2.56 15.34 0.36
C THR A 713 -1.18 15.08 0.95
N ASN A 714 -1.12 14.41 2.11
CA ASN A 714 0.13 13.77 2.49
C ASN A 714 0.55 12.85 1.33
N PRO A 715 1.72 13.04 0.71
CA PRO A 715 2.13 12.23 -0.42
C PRO A 715 2.13 10.76 -0.01
N SER A 716 1.40 9.93 -0.75
CA SER A 716 1.66 8.49 -0.72
C SER A 716 3.13 8.30 -1.06
N ASN A 717 3.87 7.61 -0.18
CA ASN A 717 5.32 7.53 -0.24
C ASN A 717 5.77 7.21 -1.68
N PRO A 718 6.42 8.15 -2.41
CA PRO A 718 6.56 8.09 -3.87
C PRO A 718 7.50 6.97 -4.35
N THR A 719 7.97 6.13 -3.44
CA THR A 719 8.64 4.86 -3.74
C THR A 719 7.70 3.76 -4.24
N ASN A 720 6.39 3.82 -3.94
CA ASN A 720 5.42 2.81 -4.39
C ASN A 720 4.02 3.41 -4.66
N PRO A 721 3.61 3.58 -5.93
CA PRO A 721 2.20 3.65 -6.26
C PRO A 721 1.54 2.27 -6.08
N ASP A 722 0.23 2.25 -5.89
CA ASP A 722 -0.54 1.01 -5.95
C ASP A 722 -0.69 0.56 -7.40
N VAL A 723 -0.44 -0.72 -7.65
CA VAL A 723 -0.45 -1.28 -9.00
C VAL A 723 -1.82 -1.87 -9.29
N ILE A 724 -2.54 -1.27 -10.23
CA ILE A 724 -3.74 -1.88 -10.82
C ILE A 724 -3.26 -2.91 -11.85
N LEU A 725 -3.49 -4.18 -11.56
CA LEU A 725 -3.17 -5.29 -12.46
C LEU A 725 -4.10 -5.27 -13.69
N GLY A 726 -3.52 -5.51 -14.87
CA GLY A 726 -4.26 -5.82 -16.10
C GLY A 726 -4.48 -7.32 -16.29
N SER A 727 -5.33 -7.69 -17.25
CA SER A 727 -5.56 -9.09 -17.62
C SER A 727 -4.32 -9.77 -18.23
N ASP A 728 -3.33 -8.98 -18.65
CA ASP A 728 -2.01 -9.43 -19.09
C ASP A 728 -1.00 -9.61 -17.93
N ASP A 729 -1.32 -9.19 -16.71
CA ASP A 729 -0.45 -9.30 -15.53
C ASP A 729 -0.73 -10.54 -14.66
N VAL A 730 -1.74 -11.34 -15.01
CA VAL A 730 -2.21 -12.50 -14.24
C VAL A 730 -2.09 -13.81 -15.03
N ILE A 731 -2.14 -14.94 -14.32
CA ILE A 731 -2.19 -16.29 -14.90
C ILE A 731 -3.40 -16.45 -15.81
N SER A 732 -3.23 -17.11 -16.96
CA SER A 732 -4.31 -17.22 -17.94
C SER A 732 -5.46 -18.12 -17.43
N ALA A 733 -6.69 -17.76 -17.77
CA ALA A 733 -7.87 -18.59 -17.47
C ALA A 733 -7.77 -20.00 -18.07
N ASN A 734 -7.09 -20.16 -19.22
CA ASN A 734 -6.90 -21.46 -19.88
C ASN A 734 -5.91 -22.36 -19.12
N ASP A 735 -4.81 -21.82 -18.59
CA ASP A 735 -3.88 -22.56 -17.74
C ASP A 735 -4.60 -23.07 -16.48
N LEU A 736 -5.36 -22.19 -15.82
CA LEU A 736 -6.16 -22.53 -14.64
C LEU A 736 -7.18 -23.63 -14.93
N ASP A 737 -7.97 -23.52 -16.00
CA ASP A 737 -8.98 -24.53 -16.36
C ASP A 737 -8.33 -25.87 -16.71
N THR A 738 -7.21 -25.85 -17.44
CA THR A 738 -6.42 -27.05 -17.76
C THR A 738 -5.98 -27.77 -16.49
N TRP A 739 -5.35 -27.06 -15.55
CA TRP A 739 -4.82 -27.65 -14.31
C TRP A 739 -5.93 -28.11 -13.36
N LEU A 740 -7.07 -27.40 -13.34
CA LEU A 740 -8.26 -27.83 -12.58
C LEU A 740 -8.91 -29.07 -13.21
N GLY A 741 -8.94 -29.17 -14.54
CA GLY A 741 -9.38 -30.35 -15.28
C GLY A 741 -8.51 -31.57 -15.00
N GLU A 742 -7.18 -31.42 -15.06
CA GLU A 742 -6.20 -32.45 -14.67
C GLU A 742 -6.46 -32.97 -13.25
N ILE A 743 -6.66 -32.06 -12.29
CA ILE A 743 -6.91 -32.40 -10.88
C ILE A 743 -8.27 -33.11 -10.70
N LEU A 744 -9.33 -32.66 -11.39
CA LEU A 744 -10.67 -33.20 -11.24
C LEU A 744 -10.89 -34.52 -12.00
N ALA A 745 -10.07 -34.81 -13.02
CA ALA A 745 -10.10 -36.06 -13.78
C ALA A 745 -9.10 -37.14 -13.29
N GLY A 746 -8.20 -36.79 -12.36
CA GLY A 746 -7.17 -37.70 -11.83
C GLY A 746 -7.75 -38.95 -11.14
N ASN A 747 -6.94 -40.01 -11.08
CA ASN A 747 -7.28 -41.27 -10.42
C ASN A 747 -6.36 -41.48 -9.20
N TYR A 748 -6.94 -41.43 -8.02
CA TYR A 748 -6.23 -41.37 -6.74
C TYR A 748 -6.53 -42.59 -5.87
N TRP A 749 -5.60 -42.96 -5.00
CA TRP A 749 -5.86 -44.01 -4.02
C TRP A 749 -5.07 -43.86 -2.72
N ILE A 750 -5.53 -44.53 -1.67
CA ILE A 750 -4.78 -44.70 -0.42
C ILE A 750 -4.72 -46.18 -0.05
N ASP A 751 -3.55 -46.64 0.36
CA ASP A 751 -3.33 -47.99 0.87
C ASP A 751 -3.46 -47.97 2.40
N ILE A 752 -4.23 -48.89 2.98
CA ILE A 752 -4.33 -49.01 4.45
C ILE A 752 -2.99 -49.38 5.10
N ASN A 753 -2.03 -49.92 4.33
CA ASN A 753 -0.67 -50.22 4.79
C ASN A 753 0.25 -48.98 4.74
N ASP A 754 -0.08 -47.94 3.97
CA ASP A 754 0.64 -46.65 3.93
C ASP A 754 -0.32 -45.45 3.92
N LEU A 755 -0.86 -45.14 5.10
CA LEU A 755 -1.75 -44.00 5.33
C LEU A 755 -1.02 -42.65 5.42
N ASN A 756 0.26 -42.58 5.05
CA ASN A 756 1.06 -41.34 5.12
C ASN A 756 0.96 -40.52 3.83
N SER A 757 0.56 -41.11 2.70
CA SER A 757 0.48 -40.41 1.41
C SER A 757 -0.62 -40.95 0.50
N ILE A 758 -1.41 -40.04 -0.09
CA ILE A 758 -2.32 -40.35 -1.20
C ILE A 758 -1.48 -40.59 -2.46
N LYS A 759 -1.77 -41.68 -3.17
CA LYS A 759 -1.09 -42.13 -4.40
C LYS A 759 -1.90 -41.68 -5.63
N GLY A 760 -1.28 -41.77 -6.81
CA GLY A 760 -1.87 -41.29 -8.08
C GLY A 760 -1.65 -39.80 -8.37
N ILE A 761 -0.99 -39.07 -7.47
CA ILE A 761 -0.69 -37.63 -7.64
C ILE A 761 0.74 -37.46 -8.19
N SER A 762 0.90 -37.03 -9.44
CA SER A 762 2.22 -36.73 -10.04
C SER A 762 2.84 -35.44 -9.48
N GLU A 763 4.13 -35.20 -9.74
CA GLU A 763 4.80 -33.97 -9.30
C GLU A 763 4.24 -32.72 -9.99
N GLU A 764 3.88 -32.82 -11.27
CA GLU A 764 3.23 -31.75 -12.03
C GLU A 764 1.88 -31.37 -11.42
N LEU A 765 1.16 -32.38 -10.89
CA LEU A 765 -0.15 -32.21 -10.27
C LEU A 765 -0.05 -31.67 -8.84
N LYS A 766 0.97 -32.09 -8.07
CA LYS A 766 1.34 -31.45 -6.78
C LYS A 766 1.67 -29.97 -6.99
N GLN A 767 2.40 -29.65 -8.07
CA GLN A 767 2.68 -28.28 -8.46
C GLN A 767 1.41 -27.52 -8.89
N SER A 768 0.47 -28.14 -9.63
CA SER A 768 -0.85 -27.54 -9.93
C SER A 768 -1.63 -27.20 -8.66
N ILE A 769 -1.72 -28.14 -7.71
CA ILE A 769 -2.41 -27.96 -6.43
C ILE A 769 -1.75 -26.84 -5.61
N SER A 770 -0.42 -26.89 -5.47
CA SER A 770 0.37 -25.87 -4.75
C SER A 770 0.20 -24.48 -5.35
N PHE A 771 0.20 -24.35 -6.68
CA PHE A 771 -0.05 -23.09 -7.39
C PHE A 771 -1.45 -22.55 -7.10
N LEU A 772 -2.49 -23.38 -7.24
CA LEU A 772 -3.89 -22.97 -7.06
C LEU A 772 -4.19 -22.57 -5.61
N GLU A 773 -3.67 -23.33 -4.63
CA GLU A 773 -3.85 -23.01 -3.21
C GLU A 773 -3.11 -21.74 -2.78
N ALA A 774 -1.92 -21.48 -3.33
CA ALA A 774 -1.19 -20.24 -3.07
C ALA A 774 -1.78 -19.02 -3.82
N LEU A 775 -2.36 -19.22 -5.01
CA LEU A 775 -3.04 -18.16 -5.77
C LEU A 775 -4.33 -17.73 -5.08
N TYR A 776 -5.27 -18.66 -4.90
CA TYR A 776 -6.59 -18.37 -4.32
C TYR A 776 -6.58 -18.23 -2.79
N GLY A 777 -5.45 -18.51 -2.13
CA GLY A 777 -5.21 -18.19 -0.73
C GLY A 777 -4.80 -16.73 -0.46
N GLN A 778 -4.54 -15.93 -1.49
CA GLN A 778 -4.24 -14.50 -1.35
C GLN A 778 -5.50 -13.64 -1.21
N GLU A 779 -5.42 -12.66 -0.31
CA GLU A 779 -6.45 -11.65 -0.12
C GLU A 779 -6.68 -10.82 -1.41
N GLY A 780 -7.95 -10.66 -1.79
CA GLY A 780 -8.39 -9.94 -2.99
C GLY A 780 -8.11 -10.62 -4.34
N MET A 781 -7.32 -11.70 -4.39
CA MET A 781 -6.89 -12.31 -5.65
C MET A 781 -8.05 -12.93 -6.43
N LYS A 782 -9.06 -13.49 -5.74
CA LYS A 782 -10.30 -13.97 -6.34
C LYS A 782 -11.05 -12.83 -7.04
N GLU A 783 -11.30 -11.74 -6.33
CA GLU A 783 -12.05 -10.56 -6.82
C GLU A 783 -11.39 -9.95 -8.05
N ILE A 784 -10.05 -9.89 -8.06
CA ILE A 784 -9.24 -9.44 -9.21
C ILE A 784 -9.45 -10.37 -10.42
N LEU A 785 -9.33 -11.68 -10.25
CA LEU A 785 -9.50 -12.64 -11.36
C LEU A 785 -10.94 -12.66 -11.89
N GLU A 786 -11.94 -12.72 -11.01
CA GLU A 786 -13.36 -12.68 -11.39
C GLU A 786 -13.76 -11.36 -12.08
N GLY A 787 -13.00 -10.28 -11.87
CA GLY A 787 -13.15 -9.00 -12.55
C GLY A 787 -12.78 -9.02 -14.04
N PHE A 788 -11.85 -9.90 -14.46
CA PHE A 788 -11.39 -9.95 -15.86
C PHE A 788 -12.29 -10.77 -16.79
N GLY A 789 -13.14 -11.67 -16.28
CA GLY A 789 -14.00 -12.50 -17.13
C GLY A 789 -14.79 -13.57 -16.40
N ASN A 790 -15.73 -14.20 -17.11
CA ASN A 790 -16.53 -15.29 -16.56
C ASN A 790 -15.75 -16.60 -16.42
N ASP A 791 -14.71 -16.81 -17.24
CA ASP A 791 -13.90 -18.03 -17.21
C ASP A 791 -13.16 -18.17 -15.87
N TYR A 792 -12.66 -17.05 -15.31
CA TYR A 792 -12.09 -17.01 -13.97
C TYR A 792 -13.09 -17.35 -12.86
N LYS A 793 -14.39 -17.05 -13.04
CA LYS A 793 -15.47 -17.45 -12.11
C LYS A 793 -15.75 -18.96 -12.21
N THR A 794 -15.67 -19.52 -13.41
CA THR A 794 -15.74 -20.99 -13.62
C THR A 794 -14.55 -21.68 -12.97
N ASN A 795 -13.34 -21.18 -13.18
CA ASN A 795 -12.12 -21.66 -12.53
C ASN A 795 -12.20 -21.59 -11.00
N TYR A 796 -12.68 -20.48 -10.44
CA TYR A 796 -12.83 -20.36 -8.99
C TYR A 796 -13.86 -21.34 -8.41
N ARG A 797 -14.99 -21.60 -9.10
CA ARG A 797 -15.96 -22.65 -8.71
C ARG A 797 -15.34 -24.05 -8.76
N ASN A 798 -14.58 -24.35 -9.82
CA ASN A 798 -13.86 -25.62 -9.96
C ASN A 798 -12.81 -25.80 -8.86
N TYR A 799 -12.08 -24.74 -8.50
CA TYR A 799 -11.17 -24.71 -7.36
C TYR A 799 -11.88 -24.90 -6.02
N GLN A 800 -13.01 -24.22 -5.77
CA GLN A 800 -13.82 -24.43 -4.56
C GLN A 800 -14.31 -25.87 -4.43
N ARG A 801 -14.74 -26.50 -5.53
CA ARG A 801 -15.12 -27.92 -5.57
C ARG A 801 -13.93 -28.83 -5.21
N PHE A 802 -12.76 -28.58 -5.79
CA PHE A 802 -11.53 -29.28 -5.45
C PHE A 802 -11.16 -29.13 -3.96
N ALA A 803 -11.10 -27.90 -3.45
CA ALA A 803 -10.73 -27.61 -2.06
C ALA A 803 -11.69 -28.26 -1.05
N THR A 804 -12.99 -28.22 -1.33
CA THR A 804 -14.03 -28.88 -0.52
C THR A 804 -13.84 -30.40 -0.53
N ASN A 805 -13.60 -31.00 -1.70
CA ASN A 805 -13.35 -32.44 -1.81
C ASN A 805 -12.07 -32.85 -1.08
N LYS A 806 -10.98 -32.08 -1.21
CA LYS A 806 -9.71 -32.30 -0.50
C LYS A 806 -9.89 -32.27 1.02
N ALA A 807 -10.61 -31.28 1.54
CA ALA A 807 -10.89 -31.16 2.98
C ALA A 807 -11.70 -32.35 3.50
N ASN A 808 -12.80 -32.71 2.81
CA ASN A 808 -13.65 -33.85 3.17
C ASN A 808 -12.89 -35.19 3.14
N LEU A 809 -12.02 -35.38 2.14
CA LEU A 809 -11.20 -36.58 2.01
C LEU A 809 -10.14 -36.68 3.13
N LEU A 810 -9.46 -35.58 3.45
CA LEU A 810 -8.47 -35.56 4.54
C LEU A 810 -9.12 -35.79 5.91
N ALA A 811 -10.32 -35.24 6.16
CA ALA A 811 -11.10 -35.53 7.37
C ALA A 811 -11.49 -37.02 7.43
N PHE A 812 -12.01 -37.61 6.34
CA PHE A 812 -12.31 -39.04 6.30
C PHE A 812 -11.07 -39.93 6.58
N ILE A 813 -9.91 -39.61 5.99
CA ILE A 813 -8.67 -40.36 6.19
C ILE A 813 -8.20 -40.27 7.64
N ASN A 814 -8.23 -39.09 8.24
CA ASN A 814 -7.70 -38.85 9.59
C ASN A 814 -8.66 -39.30 10.70
N ASP A 815 -9.96 -39.05 10.55
CA ASP A 815 -10.94 -39.22 11.63
C ASP A 815 -11.65 -40.58 11.59
N LYS A 816 -11.55 -41.32 10.47
CA LYS A 816 -12.23 -42.62 10.29
C LYS A 816 -11.27 -43.74 9.85
N LEU A 817 -10.53 -43.53 8.75
CA LEU A 817 -9.69 -44.60 8.19
C LEU A 817 -8.47 -44.92 9.09
N LYS A 818 -7.69 -43.91 9.50
CA LYS A 818 -6.55 -44.10 10.43
C LYS A 818 -6.95 -44.75 11.76
N PRO A 819 -8.05 -44.35 12.44
CA PRO A 819 -8.56 -45.05 13.61
C PRO A 819 -8.94 -46.52 13.36
N LEU A 820 -9.70 -46.83 12.30
CA LEU A 820 -10.11 -48.20 11.99
C LEU A 820 -8.89 -49.11 11.74
N VAL A 821 -7.92 -48.63 10.95
CA VAL A 821 -6.69 -49.37 10.64
C VAL A 821 -5.84 -49.58 11.90
N LYS A 822 -5.71 -48.56 12.76
CA LYS A 822 -5.01 -48.68 14.05
C LYS A 822 -5.70 -49.68 14.99
N GLN A 823 -7.03 -49.69 15.03
CA GLN A 823 -7.83 -50.63 15.83
C GLN A 823 -7.66 -52.07 15.33
N SER A 824 -7.80 -52.30 14.03
CA SER A 824 -7.69 -53.63 13.43
C SER A 824 -6.27 -54.20 13.54
N ASN A 825 -5.23 -53.40 13.28
CA ASN A 825 -3.85 -53.81 13.47
C ASN A 825 -3.52 -54.12 14.94
N LYS A 826 -4.09 -53.39 15.91
CA LYS A 826 -3.98 -53.77 17.33
C LYS A 826 -4.69 -55.09 17.61
N ALA A 827 -5.92 -55.27 17.14
CA ALA A 827 -6.68 -56.50 17.35
C ALA A 827 -5.95 -57.73 16.79
N PHE A 828 -5.28 -57.61 15.64
CA PHE A 828 -4.45 -58.68 15.07
C PHE A 828 -3.21 -59.01 15.92
N ILE A 829 -2.54 -58.00 16.47
CA ILE A 829 -1.41 -58.20 17.40
C ILE A 829 -1.88 -58.88 18.69
N ASP A 830 -2.96 -58.36 19.30
CA ASP A 830 -3.55 -58.91 20.52
C ASP A 830 -4.02 -60.36 20.30
N LEU A 831 -4.59 -60.66 19.13
CA LEU A 831 -5.04 -62.00 18.73
C LEU A 831 -3.86 -62.96 18.60
N LYS A 832 -2.76 -62.54 17.94
CA LYS A 832 -1.54 -63.33 17.85
C LYS A 832 -0.95 -63.64 19.24
N THR A 833 -0.97 -62.66 20.15
CA THR A 833 -0.56 -62.87 21.55
C THR A 833 -1.50 -63.82 22.29
N ALA A 834 -2.82 -63.66 22.14
CA ALA A 834 -3.82 -64.54 22.76
C ALA A 834 -3.71 -65.99 22.27
N GLN A 835 -3.34 -66.23 21.01
CA GLN A 835 -3.13 -67.57 20.46
C GLN A 835 -1.87 -68.27 21.01
N GLU A 836 -0.73 -67.59 21.12
CA GLU A 836 0.47 -68.19 21.74
C GLU A 836 0.28 -68.40 23.26
N GLN A 837 -0.49 -67.52 23.93
CA GLN A 837 -0.95 -67.74 25.30
C GLN A 837 -1.90 -68.95 25.40
N LEU A 838 -2.88 -69.10 24.49
CA LEU A 838 -3.82 -70.21 24.46
C LEU A 838 -3.11 -71.55 24.26
N LYS A 839 -2.17 -71.62 23.31
CA LYS A 839 -1.28 -72.76 23.07
C LYS A 839 -0.49 -73.15 24.32
N THR A 840 0.02 -72.16 25.05
CA THR A 840 0.72 -72.36 26.33
C THR A 840 -0.23 -72.84 27.44
N ALA A 841 -1.46 -72.33 27.49
CA ALA A 841 -2.48 -72.72 28.47
C ALA A 841 -2.98 -74.16 28.23
N ILE A 842 -3.23 -74.54 26.98
CA ILE A 842 -3.55 -75.92 26.57
C ILE A 842 -2.43 -76.87 27.01
N ALA A 843 -1.17 -76.56 26.70
CA ALA A 843 -0.03 -77.39 27.10
C ALA A 843 0.08 -77.56 28.63
N LYS A 844 -0.16 -76.50 29.41
CA LYS A 844 -0.18 -76.56 30.88
C LYS A 844 -1.35 -77.39 31.44
N TYR A 845 -2.54 -77.27 30.84
CA TYR A 845 -3.70 -78.08 31.22
C TYR A 845 -3.43 -79.56 30.96
N ASN A 846 -2.96 -79.91 29.75
CA ASN A 846 -2.67 -81.30 29.35
C ASN A 846 -1.54 -81.92 30.20
N ASP A 847 -0.45 -81.19 30.46
CA ASP A 847 0.64 -81.65 31.36
C ASP A 847 0.16 -81.88 32.81
N TYR A 848 -0.78 -81.05 33.30
CA TYR A 848 -1.40 -81.26 34.61
C TYR A 848 -2.33 -82.48 34.63
N VAL A 849 -3.22 -82.62 33.62
CA VAL A 849 -4.10 -83.80 33.47
C VAL A 849 -3.29 -85.09 33.38
N LYS A 850 -2.21 -85.09 32.58
CA LYS A 850 -1.30 -86.24 32.48
C LYS A 850 -0.74 -86.65 33.85
N LYS A 851 -0.25 -85.69 34.64
CA LYS A 851 0.28 -85.96 36.00
C LYS A 851 -0.79 -86.45 36.97
N VAL A 852 -2.03 -86.00 36.83
CA VAL A 852 -3.18 -86.51 37.61
C VAL A 852 -3.57 -87.94 37.18
N ASN A 853 -3.49 -88.25 35.88
CA ASN A 853 -3.74 -89.61 35.37
C ASN A 853 -2.60 -90.58 35.76
N GLU A 854 -1.35 -90.12 35.82
CA GLU A 854 -0.19 -90.89 36.29
C GLU A 854 -0.20 -91.10 37.82
N ASN A 855 -0.77 -90.16 38.59
CA ASN A 855 -1.00 -90.31 40.03
C ASN A 855 -2.27 -89.57 40.50
N PRO A 856 -3.42 -90.27 40.65
CA PRO A 856 -4.69 -89.67 41.05
C PRO A 856 -4.68 -88.92 42.39
N SER A 857 -3.72 -89.19 43.30
CA SER A 857 -3.59 -88.45 44.56
C SER A 857 -3.15 -86.99 44.40
N LEU A 858 -2.65 -86.60 43.21
CA LEU A 858 -2.28 -85.22 42.88
C LEU A 858 -3.46 -84.35 42.40
N LYS A 859 -4.68 -84.92 42.31
CA LYS A 859 -5.86 -84.22 41.81
C LYS A 859 -6.28 -83.08 42.74
N ASN A 860 -6.23 -81.85 42.22
CA ASN A 860 -6.80 -80.66 42.84
C ASN A 860 -7.77 -80.01 41.85
N ASP A 861 -9.08 -80.13 42.13
CA ASP A 861 -10.13 -79.60 41.26
C ASP A 861 -10.10 -78.07 41.12
N ALA A 862 -9.61 -77.32 42.12
CA ALA A 862 -9.44 -75.87 41.99
C ALA A 862 -8.33 -75.50 41.00
N THR A 863 -7.22 -76.26 40.99
CA THR A 863 -6.14 -76.11 40.00
C THR A 863 -6.62 -76.48 38.60
N LEU A 864 -7.32 -77.61 38.46
CA LEU A 864 -7.85 -78.07 37.17
C LEU A 864 -8.84 -77.05 36.58
N ASN A 865 -9.79 -76.58 37.38
CA ASN A 865 -10.78 -75.58 36.97
C ASN A 865 -10.14 -74.23 36.64
N SER A 866 -9.10 -73.81 37.36
CA SER A 866 -8.35 -72.57 37.06
C SER A 866 -7.61 -72.65 35.71
N LEU A 867 -6.93 -73.77 35.43
CA LEU A 867 -6.28 -74.01 34.14
C LEU A 867 -7.30 -74.07 32.99
N LYS A 868 -8.44 -74.73 33.21
CA LYS A 868 -9.53 -74.81 32.23
C LYS A 868 -10.15 -73.45 31.93
N ALA A 869 -10.42 -72.64 32.97
CA ALA A 869 -10.97 -71.31 32.84
C ALA A 869 -10.05 -70.35 32.07
N GLU A 870 -8.73 -70.47 32.23
CA GLU A 870 -7.76 -69.66 31.47
C GLU A 870 -7.72 -70.07 29.98
N VAL A 871 -7.81 -71.36 29.67
CA VAL A 871 -7.99 -71.84 28.28
C VAL A 871 -9.27 -71.28 27.67
N ASP A 872 -10.40 -71.34 28.39
CA ASP A 872 -11.68 -70.83 27.89
C ASP A 872 -11.68 -69.31 27.70
N ARG A 873 -11.07 -68.57 28.64
CA ARG A 873 -10.90 -67.10 28.56
C ARG A 873 -10.09 -66.70 27.33
N LEU A 874 -8.95 -67.37 27.09
CA LEU A 874 -8.08 -67.09 25.95
C LEU A 874 -8.72 -67.53 24.61
N ASN A 875 -9.46 -68.63 24.60
CA ASN A 875 -10.24 -69.10 23.45
C ASN A 875 -11.33 -68.10 23.08
N ASN A 876 -12.10 -67.60 24.05
CA ASN A 876 -13.17 -66.64 23.81
C ASN A 876 -12.62 -65.26 23.41
N LEU A 877 -11.59 -64.75 24.09
CA LEU A 877 -10.87 -63.53 23.68
C LEU A 877 -10.35 -63.64 22.22
N SER A 878 -9.85 -64.81 21.82
CA SER A 878 -9.41 -65.04 20.45
C SER A 878 -10.55 -65.01 19.44
N LYS A 879 -11.73 -65.58 19.76
CA LYS A 879 -12.93 -65.49 18.92
C LYS A 879 -13.44 -64.04 18.80
N GLU A 880 -13.46 -63.31 19.91
CA GLU A 880 -13.89 -61.90 19.96
C GLU A 880 -12.99 -61.00 19.11
N LEU A 881 -11.66 -61.15 19.21
CA LEU A 881 -10.70 -60.41 18.40
C LEU A 881 -10.78 -60.80 16.91
N PHE A 882 -10.90 -62.10 16.59
CA PHE A 882 -11.10 -62.57 15.22
C PHE A 882 -12.38 -62.00 14.58
N ALA A 883 -13.50 -62.00 15.32
CA ALA A 883 -14.76 -61.40 14.88
C ALA A 883 -14.66 -59.87 14.74
N SER A 884 -13.92 -59.19 15.63
CA SER A 884 -13.67 -57.75 15.54
C SER A 884 -12.89 -57.37 14.28
N ILE A 885 -11.87 -58.15 13.91
CA ILE A 885 -11.11 -57.95 12.66
C ILE A 885 -12.03 -58.14 11.43
N ASN A 886 -12.85 -59.19 11.41
CA ASN A 886 -13.78 -59.44 10.30
C ASN A 886 -14.87 -58.33 10.19
N ASN A 887 -15.41 -57.87 11.31
CA ASN A 887 -16.35 -56.74 11.33
C ASN A 887 -15.71 -55.45 10.80
N ASN A 888 -14.45 -55.19 11.17
CA ASN A 888 -13.68 -54.06 10.61
C ASN A 888 -13.44 -54.22 9.10
N GLN A 889 -13.23 -55.44 8.61
CA GLN A 889 -13.06 -55.73 7.17
C GLN A 889 -14.35 -55.48 6.38
N VAL A 890 -15.52 -55.87 6.90
CA VAL A 890 -16.83 -55.56 6.27
C VAL A 890 -17.08 -54.05 6.25
N LEU A 891 -16.72 -53.33 7.32
CA LEU A 891 -16.80 -51.87 7.36
C LEU A 891 -15.85 -51.20 6.36
N LEU A 892 -14.62 -51.72 6.22
CA LEU A 892 -13.65 -51.27 5.22
C LEU A 892 -14.19 -51.48 3.79
N GLN A 893 -14.73 -52.67 3.48
CA GLN A 893 -15.35 -52.97 2.18
C GLN A 893 -16.54 -52.04 1.88
N THR A 894 -17.35 -51.72 2.90
CA THR A 894 -18.43 -50.74 2.78
C THR A 894 -17.90 -49.35 2.41
N TRP A 895 -16.77 -48.93 2.98
CA TRP A 895 -16.11 -47.66 2.63
C TRP A 895 -15.39 -47.71 1.29
N GLN A 896 -14.80 -48.84 0.89
CA GLN A 896 -14.19 -49.06 -0.42
C GLN A 896 -15.22 -48.88 -1.54
N ASN A 897 -16.36 -49.58 -1.44
CA ASN A 897 -17.45 -49.49 -2.40
C ASN A 897 -18.06 -48.09 -2.43
N LYS A 898 -18.33 -47.49 -1.26
CA LYS A 898 -18.90 -46.13 -1.21
C LYS A 898 -17.96 -45.08 -1.79
N THR A 899 -16.66 -45.12 -1.47
CA THR A 899 -15.71 -44.11 -1.96
C THR A 899 -15.46 -44.22 -3.46
N SER A 900 -15.43 -45.44 -4.03
CA SER A 900 -15.37 -45.60 -5.49
C SER A 900 -16.64 -45.07 -6.17
N ASN A 901 -17.83 -45.37 -5.64
CA ASN A 901 -19.10 -44.91 -6.22
C ASN A 901 -19.29 -43.39 -6.10
N ASP A 902 -19.12 -42.81 -4.91
CA ASP A 902 -19.26 -41.37 -4.65
C ASP A 902 -18.29 -40.51 -5.48
N SER A 903 -17.17 -41.10 -5.94
CA SER A 903 -16.13 -40.43 -6.74
C SER A 903 -16.17 -40.78 -8.23
N ASN A 904 -17.16 -41.53 -8.72
CA ASN A 904 -17.17 -42.07 -10.09
C ASN A 904 -15.86 -42.83 -10.46
N ASN A 905 -15.31 -43.57 -9.48
CA ASN A 905 -14.05 -44.32 -9.51
C ASN A 905 -12.74 -43.49 -9.47
N HIS A 906 -12.82 -42.16 -9.36
CA HIS A 906 -11.64 -41.29 -9.26
C HIS A 906 -10.88 -41.37 -7.91
N PHE A 907 -11.48 -41.94 -6.85
CA PHE A 907 -10.79 -42.23 -5.59
C PHE A 907 -11.09 -43.63 -5.06
N LYS A 908 -10.05 -44.36 -4.63
CA LYS A 908 -10.15 -45.74 -4.10
C LYS A 908 -9.37 -45.94 -2.80
N ILE A 909 -9.86 -46.83 -1.93
CA ILE A 909 -9.11 -47.33 -0.76
C ILE A 909 -8.67 -48.77 -1.09
N ILE A 910 -7.39 -49.10 -0.91
CA ILE A 910 -6.85 -50.43 -1.26
C ILE A 910 -6.23 -51.14 -0.04
N GLY A 911 -6.16 -52.46 -0.13
CA GLY A 911 -5.69 -53.37 0.93
C GLY A 911 -6.81 -53.97 1.79
N GLU A 912 -6.42 -54.88 2.68
CA GLU A 912 -7.29 -55.70 3.54
C GLU A 912 -6.66 -55.93 4.92
N PHE A 913 -7.48 -56.21 5.93
CA PHE A 913 -6.99 -56.53 7.27
C PHE A 913 -6.50 -57.97 7.41
N LYS A 914 -5.28 -58.12 7.93
CA LYS A 914 -4.71 -59.42 8.24
C LYS A 914 -5.47 -60.06 9.41
N ASN A 915 -5.86 -61.32 9.24
CA ASN A 915 -6.41 -62.17 10.27
C ASN A 915 -5.65 -63.51 10.31
N LEU A 916 -5.98 -64.41 11.24
CA LEU A 916 -5.29 -65.70 11.40
C LEU A 916 -6.25 -66.83 11.76
N ALA A 917 -5.86 -68.07 11.45
CA ALA A 917 -6.63 -69.25 11.80
C ALA A 917 -6.57 -69.53 13.32
N LEU A 918 -7.74 -69.74 13.94
CA LEU A 918 -7.85 -70.03 15.37
C LEU A 918 -7.44 -71.47 15.70
N LEU A 919 -6.55 -71.62 16.67
CA LEU A 919 -6.26 -72.89 17.36
C LEU A 919 -7.55 -73.46 17.96
N THR A 920 -7.84 -74.73 17.65
CA THR A 920 -8.89 -75.48 18.35
C THR A 920 -8.30 -76.11 19.61
N PRO A 921 -8.82 -75.83 20.83
CA PRO A 921 -8.33 -76.48 22.03
C PRO A 921 -8.61 -77.99 21.98
N ASN A 922 -7.53 -78.77 22.07
CA ASN A 922 -7.56 -80.21 22.29
C ASN A 922 -7.07 -80.47 23.71
N LEU A 923 -7.98 -80.85 24.60
CA LEU A 923 -7.74 -80.94 26.04
C LEU A 923 -7.85 -82.40 26.49
N ASP A 924 -6.86 -82.87 27.24
CA ASP A 924 -6.82 -84.26 27.69
C ASP A 924 -7.88 -84.55 28.77
N GLU A 925 -8.39 -85.78 28.80
CA GLU A 925 -9.45 -86.21 29.73
C GLU A 925 -8.85 -86.82 31.01
N VAL A 926 -9.47 -86.53 32.16
CA VAL A 926 -9.04 -87.05 33.48
C VAL A 926 -9.67 -88.41 33.74
N ILE A 927 -8.85 -89.45 33.91
CA ILE A 927 -9.29 -90.85 34.04
C ILE A 927 -9.20 -91.28 35.51
N VAL A 928 -10.28 -91.09 36.27
CA VAL A 928 -10.37 -91.54 37.67
C VAL A 928 -11.72 -92.21 37.94
N ASN A 929 -11.67 -93.49 38.34
CA ASN A 929 -12.80 -94.28 38.85
C ASN A 929 -14.08 -94.35 37.98
N GLY A 930 -13.91 -94.46 36.65
CA GLY A 930 -14.88 -95.16 35.79
C GLY A 930 -16.21 -94.48 35.46
N ASN A 931 -16.48 -93.26 35.94
CA ASN A 931 -17.60 -92.45 35.46
C ASN A 931 -17.13 -91.44 34.41
N GLU A 932 -17.66 -91.55 33.19
CA GLU A 932 -17.43 -90.60 32.12
C GLU A 932 -18.07 -89.24 32.45
N ASN A 933 -17.37 -88.15 32.13
CA ASN A 933 -17.89 -86.79 32.29
C ASN A 933 -17.79 -86.06 30.94
N GLU A 934 -18.89 -86.05 30.17
CA GLU A 934 -18.90 -85.62 28.76
C GLU A 934 -18.55 -84.15 28.51
N ASP A 935 -18.53 -83.29 29.54
CA ASP A 935 -18.35 -81.85 29.38
C ASP A 935 -17.03 -81.44 28.71
N TYR A 936 -15.98 -82.24 28.82
CA TYR A 936 -14.68 -81.95 28.19
C TYR A 936 -14.76 -81.85 26.66
N LYS A 937 -15.61 -82.66 26.00
CA LYS A 937 -15.76 -82.67 24.53
C LYS A 937 -16.56 -81.49 23.96
N LYS A 938 -17.12 -80.59 24.79
CA LYS A 938 -17.89 -79.42 24.32
C LYS A 938 -17.03 -78.30 23.74
N VAL A 939 -15.79 -78.11 24.22
CA VAL A 939 -14.92 -76.98 23.80
C VAL A 939 -14.55 -77.06 22.33
N SER A 940 -14.07 -78.23 21.87
CA SER A 940 -13.53 -78.40 20.52
C SER A 940 -14.61 -78.31 19.43
N ARG A 941 -15.86 -78.67 19.74
CA ARG A 941 -17.01 -78.54 18.82
C ARG A 941 -17.41 -77.08 18.55
N GLN A 942 -17.13 -76.13 19.45
CA GLN A 942 -17.53 -74.73 19.27
C GLN A 942 -16.66 -73.96 18.26
N VAL A 943 -15.39 -74.33 18.06
CA VAL A 943 -14.47 -73.59 17.17
C VAL A 943 -14.86 -73.74 15.70
N ALA A 944 -15.32 -74.93 15.30
CA ALA A 944 -15.79 -75.22 13.95
C ALA A 944 -17.01 -74.39 13.51
N ASN A 945 -17.87 -73.95 14.44
CA ASN A 945 -19.01 -73.08 14.13
C ASN A 945 -18.60 -71.60 14.02
N ALA A 946 -17.62 -71.15 14.80
CA ALA A 946 -17.14 -69.76 14.75
C ALA A 946 -16.46 -69.43 13.40
N GLN A 947 -15.79 -70.40 12.77
CA GLN A 947 -15.19 -70.24 11.44
C GLN A 947 -16.21 -70.37 10.30
N LYS A 948 -17.35 -71.04 10.53
CA LYS A 948 -18.42 -71.24 9.53
C LYS A 948 -19.40 -70.07 9.39
N GLN A 949 -19.37 -69.07 10.27
CA GLN A 949 -20.12 -67.82 10.09
C GLN A 949 -19.36 -66.82 9.21
N THR A 950 -18.95 -67.28 8.03
CA THR A 950 -18.42 -66.46 6.94
C THR A 950 -19.27 -66.76 5.71
N PRO A 951 -19.96 -65.79 5.08
CA PRO A 951 -20.71 -66.04 3.86
C PRO A 951 -19.74 -66.41 2.73
N THR A 952 -19.93 -67.59 2.14
CA THR A 952 -19.24 -67.94 0.89
C THR A 952 -19.84 -67.08 -0.24
N PHE A 953 -19.06 -66.16 -0.77
CA PHE A 953 -19.34 -65.51 -2.05
C PHE A 953 -18.35 -66.05 -3.08
N GLU A 954 -18.86 -66.39 -4.26
CA GLU A 954 -18.02 -66.79 -5.38
C GLU A 954 -17.29 -65.56 -5.93
N TYR A 955 -15.99 -65.70 -6.18
CA TYR A 955 -15.17 -64.71 -6.87
C TYR A 955 -14.93 -65.22 -8.28
N GLU A 956 -15.23 -64.40 -9.29
CA GLU A 956 -14.78 -64.67 -10.65
C GLU A 956 -13.25 -64.48 -10.70
N GLU A 957 -12.51 -65.57 -10.94
CA GLU A 957 -11.08 -65.49 -11.26
C GLU A 957 -10.92 -64.85 -12.63
N ASN A 958 -10.63 -63.53 -12.66
CA ASN A 958 -10.12 -62.89 -13.86
C ASN A 958 -8.67 -63.34 -14.09
N GLU A 959 -8.38 -63.72 -15.33
CA GLU A 959 -7.13 -64.36 -15.72
C GLU A 959 -5.91 -63.45 -15.55
N LYS A 960 -4.74 -64.08 -15.37
CA LYS A 960 -3.45 -63.38 -15.47
C LYS A 960 -3.07 -63.23 -16.94
N GLU A 961 -3.37 -62.07 -17.54
CA GLU A 961 -2.61 -61.64 -18.71
C GLU A 961 -1.30 -60.95 -18.28
N GLU A 962 -0.19 -61.54 -18.73
CA GLU A 962 1.16 -61.01 -18.61
C GLU A 962 1.47 -60.21 -19.88
N VAL A 963 1.71 -58.90 -19.76
CA VAL A 963 1.81 -57.99 -20.92
C VAL A 963 3.24 -57.51 -21.12
N GLU A 964 3.89 -58.04 -22.17
CA GLU A 964 5.15 -57.53 -22.71
C GLU A 964 4.96 -56.21 -23.49
N GLU A 965 6.00 -55.37 -23.54
CA GLU A 965 5.99 -54.19 -24.41
C GLU A 965 6.30 -54.57 -25.88
N THR A 966 5.52 -54.08 -26.85
CA THR A 966 6.03 -53.28 -28.00
C THR A 966 4.97 -52.86 -29.04
N ALA A 967 5.30 -51.79 -29.78
CA ALA A 967 4.91 -51.50 -31.18
C ALA A 967 3.43 -51.26 -31.59
N LEU A 968 3.06 -49.96 -31.59
CA LEU A 968 2.59 -49.19 -32.76
C LEU A 968 1.43 -49.66 -33.70
N MET A 969 0.46 -48.74 -33.86
CA MET A 969 -0.29 -48.34 -35.07
C MET A 969 -1.77 -48.74 -35.32
N GLN A 970 -2.55 -47.66 -35.59
CA GLN A 970 -3.74 -47.49 -36.45
C GLN A 970 -5.15 -48.01 -36.06
N LYS A 971 -6.03 -47.02 -35.80
CA LYS A 971 -7.40 -46.83 -36.31
C LYS A 971 -8.43 -47.99 -36.20
N GLY A 972 -9.41 -47.81 -35.31
CA GLY A 972 -10.76 -48.38 -35.45
C GLY A 972 -11.79 -47.58 -34.64
N LYS A 973 -12.83 -47.05 -35.28
CA LYS A 973 -14.03 -46.52 -34.58
C LYS A 973 -15.06 -47.63 -34.49
N ILE A 974 -15.61 -47.89 -33.30
CA ILE A 974 -16.85 -48.66 -33.12
C ILE A 974 -17.76 -47.88 -32.17
N CYS A 975 -18.99 -47.63 -32.60
CA CYS A 975 -20.09 -47.16 -31.77
C CYS A 975 -21.33 -47.99 -32.13
N ILE A 976 -22.03 -48.54 -31.14
CA ILE A 976 -23.39 -49.06 -31.28
C ILE A 976 -24.22 -48.49 -30.12
N VAL A 977 -25.48 -48.16 -30.40
CA VAL A 977 -26.39 -47.44 -29.51
C VAL A 977 -27.58 -48.34 -29.14
N SER A 978 -28.22 -48.05 -28.01
CA SER A 978 -29.34 -48.80 -27.42
C SER A 978 -30.55 -48.99 -28.33
N ASP A 979 -31.27 -50.10 -28.12
CA ASP A 979 -32.47 -50.43 -28.86
C ASP A 979 -33.69 -49.56 -28.50
N ASN A 980 -34.19 -48.87 -29.53
CA ASN A 980 -35.59 -48.54 -29.79
C ASN A 980 -36.52 -48.01 -28.66
N PHE A 981 -36.88 -46.73 -28.83
CA PHE A 981 -38.26 -46.45 -29.24
C PHE A 981 -38.31 -45.70 -30.56
N LYS A 982 -38.46 -46.46 -31.66
CA LYS A 982 -38.87 -46.08 -33.03
C LYS A 982 -37.87 -45.36 -33.96
N THR A 983 -37.77 -45.98 -35.15
CA THR A 983 -37.45 -45.44 -36.51
C THR A 983 -35.99 -45.24 -36.97
N MET A 984 -35.45 -46.34 -37.53
CA MET A 984 -34.63 -46.46 -38.75
C MET A 984 -33.27 -45.72 -38.88
N ASN A 985 -32.20 -46.52 -38.75
CA ASN A 985 -30.86 -46.35 -39.35
C ASN A 985 -30.93 -46.35 -40.91
N PRO A 986 -29.93 -45.82 -41.67
CA PRO A 986 -28.51 -46.26 -41.62
C PRO A 986 -27.43 -45.16 -41.82
N CYS A 987 -26.18 -45.58 -42.06
CA CYS A 987 -24.93 -44.83 -41.86
C CYS A 987 -24.26 -44.24 -43.14
N VAL A 988 -23.24 -43.36 -42.95
CA VAL A 988 -22.20 -42.90 -43.94
C VAL A 988 -22.69 -41.87 -44.99
N THR A 989 -22.00 -40.79 -45.44
CA THR A 989 -20.66 -40.13 -45.23
C THR A 989 -20.88 -38.59 -45.02
N GLY A 990 -19.92 -37.68 -44.80
CA GLY A 990 -18.46 -37.75 -44.58
C GLY A 990 -17.55 -37.20 -45.70
N SER A 991 -17.16 -35.91 -45.67
CA SER A 991 -16.13 -35.31 -46.56
C SER A 991 -15.50 -34.00 -46.03
N PHE A 992 -14.23 -33.77 -46.42
CA PHE A 992 -13.34 -32.61 -46.17
C PHE A 992 -13.05 -32.24 -44.70
#